data_AF-A0A5F5XD60-F1
#
_entry.id   AF-A0A5F5XD60-F1
#
_cell.length_a   1.000
_cell.length_b   1.000
_cell.length_c   1.000
_cell.angle_alpha   90.00
_cell.angle_beta   90.00
_cell.angle_gamma   90.00
#
_symmetry.space_group_name_H-M   'P 1'
#
loop_
_entity.id
_entity.type
_entity.pdbx_description
1 polymer ?
#
loop_
_entity_poly.entity_id
_entity_poly.type
_entity_poly.pdbx_seq_one_letter_code
_entity_poly.pdbx_strand_id
1 'polypeptide(L)'
;MGIWGSHLYSVQPEKLEELIQISLRPYGGCQKQIEDTVNAICAFLEETRQLPQVICVAKGGSYGRRTVLRGNSDGTIVIFVSDLERFQDQKKSQDEILSKIWQGLKTCQLTMKLEAGMEIWKLHGRLIFQLSTKWQSITFEVLPAYNALGLSEKPSPQIYRELKRALDMTKALPGEFSVCFTELQQKFFHNRPRKLTDLILLVKHWYQQCQAKLKGSPPLPMYALELLTVYAWEQGCGAENFDIVEGLRTVLGLIKQQEQLCVYWMVNYNFENETVRNILLSQLRSSRPVIVDPADPTNNVGKDKACWQMLQQEAQIWLSCLSPNEPPGPSWDVLPAPLYATPGHLLDKFIKDFLQPDRNFLGQIATAVDIICRFLQKNCFPHSATRVQKTVKGGSTGKGTALKTGSDADLVVFPDSLKSYTSQKSERCSIIKEVRKQLEACQQEKKLEVKFEISKWKAPRVLSFSLKSRVLNERVDFDVLPAFNALGQLNFGSTPSPKVYAELIDLYKSSDAEGGEFSTCFTELQCNFVAFRPIKLKDLIRLVKHWYKQCERKLKQKGSLPPKYALELLTIYAWEQGSGAENFDTAEGFRTVLELVTKYQQLCVFWTVNYNFEDETVRNFLLTQIQRTSARGESHTRRR
;
A
#
# COMPACT_ATOMS: atom_id res chain seq x y z
N MET A 1 39.93 -12.27 12.48
CA MET A 1 38.79 -13.19 12.65
C MET A 1 37.54 -12.33 12.72
N GLY A 2 36.84 -12.20 11.58
CA GLY A 2 35.84 -11.15 11.36
C GLY A 2 34.42 -11.60 11.71
N ILE A 3 33.55 -10.60 11.91
CA ILE A 3 32.13 -10.64 12.26
C ILE A 3 31.29 -11.29 11.15
N TRP A 4 31.57 -12.54 10.79
CA TRP A 4 30.85 -13.30 9.76
C TRP A 4 29.73 -14.18 10.33
N GLY A 5 29.59 -14.21 11.66
CA GLY A 5 28.62 -15.05 12.37
C GLY A 5 27.70 -14.30 13.33
N SER A 6 27.45 -12.99 13.13
CA SER A 6 26.38 -12.34 13.88
C SER A 6 25.03 -12.84 13.34
N HIS A 7 24.33 -13.65 14.12
CA HIS A 7 22.94 -14.01 13.85
C HIS A 7 22.13 -12.72 13.62
N LEU A 8 21.44 -12.60 12.49
CA LEU A 8 20.70 -11.38 12.13
C LEU A 8 19.67 -10.99 13.22
N TYR A 9 19.18 -11.99 13.94
CA TYR A 9 18.27 -11.88 15.09
C TYR A 9 18.87 -11.17 16.31
N SER A 10 20.21 -11.08 16.45
CA SER A 10 20.88 -10.40 17.57
C SER A 10 21.27 -8.96 17.25
N VAL A 11 21.08 -8.51 16.00
CA VAL A 11 21.42 -7.16 15.58
C VAL A 11 20.30 -6.22 16.05
N GLN A 12 20.68 -5.19 16.80
CA GLN A 12 19.75 -4.15 17.25
C GLN A 12 19.15 -3.41 16.04
N PRO A 13 17.85 -3.05 16.06
CA PRO A 13 17.19 -2.40 14.94
C PRO A 13 17.93 -1.17 14.38
N GLU A 14 18.52 -0.37 15.26
CA GLU A 14 19.22 0.88 14.91
C GLU A 14 20.52 0.62 14.11
N LYS A 15 21.07 -0.59 14.21
CA LYS A 15 22.31 -1.00 13.52
C LYS A 15 22.06 -1.71 12.19
N LEU A 16 20.79 -1.94 11.81
CA LEU A 16 20.48 -2.64 10.57
C LEU A 16 20.92 -1.86 9.32
N GLU A 17 20.81 -0.53 9.31
CA GLU A 17 21.30 0.29 8.20
C GLU A 17 22.83 0.19 8.07
N GLU A 18 23.55 0.24 9.21
CA GLU A 18 25.00 0.06 9.26
C GLU A 18 25.41 -1.34 8.75
N LEU A 19 24.71 -2.39 9.19
CA LEU A 19 24.94 -3.76 8.73
C LEU A 19 24.78 -3.88 7.21
N ILE A 20 23.76 -3.24 6.62
CA ILE A 20 23.56 -3.27 5.17
C ILE A 20 24.77 -2.66 4.45
N GLN A 21 25.21 -1.50 4.92
CA GLN A 21 26.36 -0.79 4.32
C GLN A 21 27.66 -1.58 4.47
N ILE A 22 27.92 -2.09 5.67
CA ILE A 22 29.19 -2.73 6.02
C ILE A 22 29.26 -4.18 5.55
N SER A 23 28.15 -4.91 5.44
CA SER A 23 28.19 -6.37 5.23
C SER A 23 27.37 -6.87 4.04
N LEU A 24 26.31 -6.18 3.62
CA LEU A 24 25.41 -6.71 2.58
C LEU A 24 25.61 -6.08 1.20
N ARG A 25 25.95 -4.79 1.13
CA ARG A 25 26.22 -4.10 -0.13
C ARG A 25 27.53 -4.58 -0.75
N PRO A 26 27.57 -4.91 -2.06
CA PRO A 26 28.82 -5.13 -2.78
C PRO A 26 29.75 -3.91 -2.70
N TYR A 27 31.06 -4.15 -2.75
CA TYR A 27 32.04 -3.06 -2.83
C TYR A 27 31.96 -2.38 -4.21
N GLY A 28 31.83 -1.06 -4.24
CA GLY A 28 31.64 -0.30 -5.49
C GLY A 28 32.73 -0.56 -6.54
N GLY A 29 33.99 -0.67 -6.13
CA GLY A 29 35.10 -0.99 -7.04
C GLY A 29 34.99 -2.40 -7.65
N CYS A 30 34.68 -3.42 -6.84
CA CYS A 30 34.45 -4.78 -7.33
C CYS A 30 33.22 -4.85 -8.24
N GLN A 31 32.15 -4.12 -7.89
CA GLN A 31 30.94 -4.07 -8.70
C GLN A 31 31.21 -3.46 -10.08
N LYS A 32 31.99 -2.38 -10.14
CA LYS A 32 32.39 -1.75 -11.39
C LYS A 32 33.22 -2.69 -12.28
N GLN A 33 34.22 -3.38 -11.71
CA GLN A 33 35.02 -4.36 -12.46
C GLN A 33 34.16 -5.48 -13.07
N ILE A 34 33.19 -5.98 -12.31
CA ILE A 34 32.25 -7.00 -12.81
C ILE A 34 31.35 -6.39 -13.89
N GLU A 35 30.84 -5.17 -13.71
CA GLU A 35 30.01 -4.48 -14.69
C GLU A 35 30.75 -4.25 -16.01
N ASP A 36 31.98 -3.73 -15.96
CA ASP A 36 32.82 -3.51 -17.14
C ASP A 36 33.14 -4.84 -17.85
N THR A 37 33.43 -5.91 -17.08
CA THR A 37 33.65 -7.26 -17.62
C THR A 37 32.38 -7.85 -18.27
N VAL A 38 31.21 -7.73 -17.63
CA VAL A 38 29.94 -8.20 -18.21
C VAL A 38 29.60 -7.42 -19.47
N ASN A 39 29.79 -6.10 -19.49
CA ASN A 39 29.56 -5.28 -20.67
C ASN A 39 30.47 -5.70 -21.82
N ALA A 40 31.75 -5.95 -21.56
CA ALA A 40 32.69 -6.46 -22.55
C ALA A 40 32.27 -7.82 -23.12
N ILE A 41 31.83 -8.75 -22.26
CA ILE A 41 31.31 -10.06 -22.69
C ILE A 41 30.06 -9.90 -23.54
N CYS A 42 29.10 -9.05 -23.13
CA CYS A 42 27.87 -8.83 -23.90
C CYS A 42 28.18 -8.25 -25.28
N ALA A 43 29.03 -7.22 -25.36
CA ALA A 43 29.45 -6.62 -26.63
C ALA A 43 30.15 -7.65 -27.54
N PHE A 44 31.05 -8.47 -26.98
CA PHE A 44 31.70 -9.55 -27.73
C PHE A 44 30.69 -10.55 -28.31
N LEU A 45 29.71 -10.97 -27.51
CA LEU A 45 28.68 -11.92 -27.95
C LEU A 45 27.79 -11.33 -29.05
N GLU A 46 27.51 -10.03 -29.02
CA GLU A 46 26.71 -9.34 -30.05
C GLU A 46 27.47 -9.10 -31.35
N GLU A 47 28.79 -8.87 -31.29
CA GLU A 47 29.63 -8.57 -32.47
C GLU A 47 30.18 -9.83 -33.17
N THR A 48 30.20 -10.98 -32.49
CA THR A 48 30.87 -12.18 -32.99
C THR A 48 30.07 -12.90 -34.08
N ARG A 49 30.57 -12.84 -35.32
CA ARG A 49 30.00 -13.51 -36.51
C ARG A 49 30.00 -15.05 -36.47
N GLN A 50 30.68 -15.66 -35.49
CA GLN A 50 30.76 -17.12 -35.33
C GLN A 50 29.63 -17.70 -34.46
N LEU A 51 28.80 -16.85 -33.85
CA LEU A 51 27.63 -17.26 -33.08
C LEU A 51 26.38 -17.34 -33.98
N PRO A 52 25.36 -18.14 -33.63
CA PRO A 52 24.02 -17.96 -34.19
C PRO A 52 23.64 -16.49 -34.06
N GLN A 53 23.01 -15.89 -35.08
CA GLN A 53 22.83 -14.44 -35.16
C GLN A 53 22.16 -13.92 -33.88
N VAL A 54 22.98 -13.32 -33.00
CA VAL A 54 22.57 -12.78 -31.71
C VAL A 54 21.84 -11.49 -32.00
N ILE A 55 20.58 -11.42 -31.60
CA ILE A 55 19.74 -10.24 -31.74
C ILE A 55 20.13 -9.21 -30.67
N CYS A 56 20.21 -9.66 -29.42
CA CYS A 56 20.64 -8.86 -28.27
C CYS A 56 20.91 -9.75 -27.05
N VAL A 57 21.58 -9.19 -26.03
CA VAL A 57 21.83 -9.84 -24.75
C VAL A 57 21.15 -9.11 -23.60
N ALA A 58 20.34 -9.83 -22.82
CA ALA A 58 19.69 -9.31 -21.62
C ALA A 58 20.31 -9.86 -20.32
N LYS A 59 20.29 -9.03 -19.28
CA LYS A 59 20.87 -9.33 -17.96
C LYS A 59 19.74 -9.61 -16.98
N GLY A 60 19.70 -10.83 -16.46
CA GLY A 60 18.70 -11.31 -15.49
C GLY A 60 19.32 -11.70 -14.15
N GLY A 61 18.54 -12.46 -13.36
CA GLY A 61 18.92 -12.83 -11.99
C GLY A 61 19.02 -11.63 -11.05
N SER A 62 19.59 -11.85 -9.87
CA SER A 62 19.86 -10.77 -8.91
C SER A 62 20.75 -9.67 -9.49
N TYR A 63 21.67 -10.03 -10.40
CA TYR A 63 22.50 -9.08 -11.13
C TYR A 63 21.68 -8.11 -11.98
N GLY A 64 20.85 -8.63 -12.89
CA GLY A 64 20.01 -7.82 -13.77
C GLY A 64 19.02 -6.93 -13.02
N ARG A 65 18.45 -7.43 -11.93
CA ARG A 65 17.52 -6.67 -11.06
C ARG A 65 18.22 -5.72 -10.09
N ARG A 66 19.56 -5.65 -10.11
CA ARG A 66 20.41 -4.81 -9.25
C ARG A 66 20.23 -5.08 -7.75
N THR A 67 19.96 -6.34 -7.38
CA THR A 67 19.76 -6.83 -6.01
C THR A 67 20.90 -7.75 -5.55
N VAL A 68 22.11 -7.55 -6.06
CA VAL A 68 23.32 -8.33 -5.76
C VAL A 68 23.71 -8.18 -4.29
N LEU A 69 23.89 -9.31 -3.61
CA LEU A 69 24.45 -9.40 -2.26
C LEU A 69 25.98 -9.49 -2.31
N ARG A 70 26.62 -8.94 -1.28
CA ARG A 70 28.06 -9.11 -1.07
C ARG A 70 28.43 -10.60 -0.96
N GLY A 71 29.58 -10.94 -1.50
CA GLY A 71 30.09 -12.31 -1.48
C GLY A 71 29.72 -12.97 -2.80
N ASN A 72 28.84 -13.96 -2.78
CA ASN A 72 28.36 -14.65 -3.98
C ASN A 72 26.90 -14.31 -4.27
N SER A 73 26.58 -14.05 -5.54
CA SER A 73 25.22 -13.79 -6.01
C SER A 73 24.95 -14.48 -7.35
N ASP A 74 23.67 -14.64 -7.68
CA ASP A 74 23.23 -15.13 -8.98
C ASP A 74 23.10 -14.01 -10.01
N GLY A 75 23.34 -14.38 -11.27
CA GLY A 75 22.99 -13.62 -12.45
C GLY A 75 22.47 -14.56 -13.53
N THR A 76 21.85 -13.99 -14.55
CA THR A 76 21.46 -14.71 -15.76
C THR A 76 21.88 -13.89 -16.96
N ILE A 77 22.46 -14.52 -17.97
CA ILE A 77 22.69 -13.90 -19.27
C ILE A 77 21.73 -14.57 -20.25
N VAL A 78 20.76 -13.81 -20.74
CA VAL A 78 19.82 -14.28 -21.74
C VAL A 78 20.29 -13.82 -23.11
N ILE A 79 20.55 -14.76 -24.00
CA ILE A 79 21.01 -14.48 -25.36
C ILE A 79 19.84 -14.70 -26.30
N PHE A 80 19.34 -13.62 -26.88
CA PHE A 80 18.27 -13.70 -27.87
C PHE A 80 18.87 -14.04 -29.23
N VAL A 81 18.45 -15.16 -29.82
CA VAL A 81 19.02 -15.70 -31.06
C VAL A 81 17.96 -15.77 -32.14
N SER A 82 18.35 -15.52 -33.39
CA SER A 82 17.43 -15.56 -34.54
C SER A 82 16.87 -16.95 -34.85
N ASP A 83 17.58 -18.01 -34.46
CA ASP A 83 17.18 -19.41 -34.69
C ASP A 83 15.94 -19.83 -33.88
N LEU A 84 15.55 -19.03 -32.88
CA LEU A 84 14.35 -19.25 -32.09
C LEU A 84 13.31 -18.22 -32.51
N GLU A 85 12.30 -18.64 -33.29
CA GLU A 85 11.26 -17.76 -33.81
C GLU A 85 10.00 -17.75 -32.94
N ARG A 86 9.83 -18.77 -32.09
CA ARG A 86 8.64 -18.93 -31.24
C ARG A 86 9.04 -19.52 -29.89
N PHE A 87 8.20 -19.29 -28.88
CA PHE A 87 8.42 -19.79 -27.51
C PHE A 87 8.74 -21.29 -27.46
N GLN A 88 7.98 -22.13 -28.17
CA GLN A 88 8.18 -23.59 -28.13
C GLN A 88 9.52 -24.07 -28.69
N ASP A 89 10.23 -23.26 -29.48
CA ASP A 89 11.50 -23.66 -30.10
C ASP A 89 12.59 -23.84 -29.02
N GLN A 90 12.46 -23.10 -27.91
CA GLN A 90 13.31 -23.28 -26.72
C GLN A 90 13.24 -24.68 -26.10
N LYS A 91 12.21 -25.49 -26.40
CA LYS A 91 12.12 -26.87 -25.91
C LYS A 91 12.82 -27.89 -26.79
N LYS A 92 13.15 -27.55 -28.04
CA LYS A 92 13.64 -28.50 -29.03
C LYS A 92 15.10 -28.30 -29.42
N SER A 93 15.64 -27.08 -29.31
CA SER A 93 16.85 -26.70 -30.06
C SER A 93 17.95 -26.02 -29.24
N GLN A 94 18.12 -26.33 -27.94
CA GLN A 94 19.08 -25.56 -27.10
C GLN A 94 20.52 -26.07 -27.09
N ASP A 95 20.78 -27.37 -27.24
CA ASP A 95 22.13 -27.92 -27.01
C ASP A 95 23.17 -27.46 -28.04
N GLU A 96 22.78 -27.36 -29.31
CA GLU A 96 23.67 -26.88 -30.37
C GLU A 96 23.98 -25.39 -30.18
N ILE A 97 22.96 -24.58 -29.89
CA ILE A 97 23.07 -23.14 -29.64
C ILE A 97 23.98 -22.89 -28.43
N LEU A 98 23.75 -23.61 -27.32
CA LEU A 98 24.58 -23.53 -26.11
C LEU A 98 26.02 -23.96 -26.36
N SER A 99 26.25 -24.91 -27.27
CA SER A 99 27.61 -25.34 -27.64
C SER A 99 28.36 -24.28 -28.43
N LYS A 100 27.69 -23.57 -29.35
CA LYS A 100 28.27 -22.42 -30.06
C LYS A 100 28.55 -21.25 -29.09
N ILE A 101 27.60 -20.93 -28.20
CA ILE A 101 27.78 -19.90 -27.15
C ILE A 101 28.96 -20.24 -26.24
N TRP A 102 29.08 -21.50 -25.82
CA TRP A 102 30.23 -21.97 -25.01
C TRP A 102 31.57 -21.70 -25.70
N GLN A 103 31.68 -22.02 -26.98
CA GLN A 103 32.89 -21.74 -27.76
C GLN A 103 33.16 -20.23 -27.83
N GLY A 104 32.14 -19.41 -28.09
CA GLY A 104 32.26 -17.95 -28.07
C GLY A 104 32.77 -17.41 -26.73
N LEU A 105 32.22 -17.87 -25.61
CA LEU A 105 32.67 -17.47 -24.28
C LEU A 105 34.12 -17.93 -23.99
N LYS A 106 34.52 -19.11 -24.46
CA LYS A 106 35.92 -19.57 -24.35
C LYS A 106 36.88 -18.72 -25.17
N THR A 107 36.50 -18.33 -26.38
CA THR A 107 37.27 -17.37 -27.18
C THR A 107 37.39 -16.04 -26.45
N CYS A 108 36.28 -15.47 -25.98
CA CYS A 108 36.26 -14.25 -25.18
C CYS A 108 37.21 -14.31 -23.98
N GLN A 109 37.20 -15.43 -23.23
CA GLN A 109 38.07 -15.66 -22.07
C GLN A 109 39.57 -15.64 -22.44
N LEU A 110 39.93 -16.09 -23.65
CA LEU A 110 41.32 -16.17 -24.10
C LEU A 110 41.80 -14.88 -24.78
N THR A 111 40.92 -14.17 -25.49
CA THR A 111 41.30 -12.98 -26.28
C THR A 111 41.14 -11.66 -25.54
N MET A 112 40.20 -11.56 -24.59
CA MET A 112 39.93 -10.30 -23.90
C MET A 112 40.68 -10.22 -22.58
N LYS A 113 41.25 -9.05 -22.30
CA LYS A 113 41.80 -8.72 -20.99
C LYS A 113 40.65 -8.29 -20.06
N LEU A 114 40.09 -9.24 -19.32
CA LEU A 114 38.97 -9.00 -18.41
C LEU A 114 39.46 -8.44 -17.06
N GLU A 115 38.69 -7.54 -16.46
CA GLU A 115 39.01 -6.97 -15.15
C GLU A 115 38.66 -7.90 -13.98
N ALA A 116 37.64 -8.76 -14.17
CA ALA A 116 37.27 -9.82 -13.25
C ALA A 116 37.76 -11.18 -13.77
N GLY A 117 38.16 -12.06 -12.85
CA GLY A 117 38.50 -13.44 -13.19
C GLY A 117 37.25 -14.18 -13.69
N MET A 118 37.38 -14.89 -14.81
CA MET A 118 36.27 -15.62 -15.42
C MET A 118 36.55 -17.12 -15.38
N GLU A 119 35.58 -17.89 -14.89
CA GLU A 119 35.56 -19.35 -14.92
C GLU A 119 34.29 -19.82 -15.64
N ILE A 120 34.37 -20.88 -16.45
CA ILE A 120 33.25 -21.33 -17.29
C ILE A 120 33.17 -22.86 -17.22
N TRP A 121 31.98 -23.39 -16.95
CA TRP A 121 31.69 -24.83 -16.88
C TRP A 121 30.28 -25.17 -17.38
N LYS A 122 30.06 -26.44 -17.72
CA LYS A 122 28.73 -26.98 -18.04
C LYS A 122 28.27 -27.88 -16.89
N LEU A 123 27.04 -27.71 -16.42
CA LEU A 123 26.46 -28.49 -15.32
C LEU A 123 25.05 -28.96 -15.70
N HIS A 124 24.84 -30.28 -15.81
CA HIS A 124 23.54 -30.87 -16.17
C HIS A 124 22.88 -30.24 -17.42
N GLY A 125 23.66 -30.03 -18.48
CA GLY A 125 23.19 -29.40 -19.72
C GLY A 125 23.07 -27.87 -19.67
N ARG A 126 23.29 -27.24 -18.51
CA ARG A 126 23.29 -25.79 -18.36
C ARG A 126 24.68 -25.20 -18.55
N LEU A 127 24.73 -24.04 -19.18
CA LEU A 127 25.94 -23.27 -19.36
C LEU A 127 26.07 -22.24 -18.23
N ILE A 128 27.16 -22.32 -17.48
CA ILE A 128 27.42 -21.43 -16.34
C ILE A 128 28.80 -20.80 -16.50
N PHE A 129 28.90 -19.51 -16.22
CA PHE A 129 30.18 -18.87 -15.96
C PHE A 129 30.13 -18.06 -14.68
N GLN A 130 31.25 -17.95 -13.99
CA GLN A 130 31.39 -17.13 -12.80
C GLN A 130 32.43 -16.05 -13.05
N LEU A 131 32.06 -14.83 -12.64
CA LEU A 131 32.99 -13.72 -12.55
C LEU A 131 33.37 -13.50 -11.09
N SER A 132 34.66 -13.35 -10.83
CA SER A 132 35.20 -13.16 -9.47
C SER A 132 36.18 -11.99 -9.41
N THR A 133 36.12 -11.29 -8.29
CA THR A 133 37.06 -10.25 -7.87
C THR A 133 37.52 -10.60 -6.45
N LYS A 134 38.36 -9.77 -5.85
CA LYS A 134 38.90 -10.01 -4.50
C LYS A 134 37.81 -10.25 -3.43
N TRP A 135 36.65 -9.60 -3.56
CA TRP A 135 35.59 -9.62 -2.51
C TRP A 135 34.17 -9.86 -3.03
N GLN A 136 34.02 -10.13 -4.32
CA GLN A 136 32.72 -10.36 -4.95
C GLN A 136 32.84 -11.41 -6.04
N SER A 137 31.89 -12.34 -6.06
CA SER A 137 31.65 -13.24 -7.18
C SER A 137 30.20 -13.18 -7.63
N ILE A 138 29.96 -13.41 -8.91
CA ILE A 138 28.62 -13.57 -9.47
C ILE A 138 28.63 -14.77 -10.40
N THR A 139 27.71 -15.70 -10.16
CA THR A 139 27.53 -16.90 -10.98
C THR A 139 26.40 -16.66 -11.96
N PHE A 140 26.70 -16.68 -13.25
CA PHE A 140 25.78 -16.44 -14.35
C PHE A 140 25.36 -17.75 -15.01
N GLU A 141 24.06 -18.02 -15.04
CA GLU A 141 23.48 -19.01 -15.94
C GLU A 141 23.21 -18.38 -17.32
N VAL A 142 23.64 -19.04 -18.39
CA VAL A 142 23.47 -18.55 -19.76
C VAL A 142 22.36 -19.31 -20.46
N LEU A 143 21.36 -18.59 -20.95
CA LEU A 143 20.14 -19.16 -21.50
C LEU A 143 19.82 -18.56 -22.88
N PRO A 144 19.73 -19.36 -23.96
CA PRO A 144 19.22 -18.89 -25.23
C PRO A 144 17.69 -18.76 -25.17
N ALA A 145 17.15 -17.67 -25.71
CA ALA A 145 15.72 -17.39 -25.67
C ALA A 145 15.19 -16.81 -26.99
N TYR A 146 13.90 -16.97 -27.22
CA TYR A 146 13.15 -16.27 -28.27
C TYR A 146 12.93 -14.81 -27.87
N ASN A 147 13.23 -13.85 -28.76
CA ASN A 147 12.95 -12.44 -28.52
C ASN A 147 11.46 -12.11 -28.74
N ALA A 148 10.65 -12.44 -27.75
CA ALA A 148 9.21 -12.20 -27.80
C ALA A 148 8.80 -10.72 -27.82
N LEU A 149 9.68 -9.80 -27.38
CA LEU A 149 9.40 -8.37 -27.28
C LEU A 149 9.77 -7.61 -28.56
N GLY A 150 10.71 -8.14 -29.34
CA GLY A 150 11.27 -7.47 -30.51
C GLY A 150 11.88 -6.13 -30.12
N LEU A 151 11.47 -5.06 -30.83
CA LEU A 151 11.88 -3.68 -30.53
C LEU A 151 10.86 -2.92 -29.65
N SER A 152 9.79 -3.58 -29.18
CA SER A 152 8.72 -2.90 -28.46
C SER A 152 9.07 -2.68 -26.99
N GLU A 153 8.90 -1.45 -26.51
CA GLU A 153 9.07 -1.14 -25.09
C GLU A 153 7.94 -1.68 -24.20
N LYS A 154 6.73 -1.84 -24.76
CA LYS A 154 5.55 -2.36 -24.06
C LYS A 154 5.01 -3.59 -24.78
N PRO A 155 4.84 -4.73 -24.09
CA PRO A 155 4.36 -5.94 -24.75
C PRO A 155 2.90 -5.78 -25.20
N SER A 156 2.62 -6.23 -26.41
CA SER A 156 1.24 -6.32 -26.90
C SER A 156 0.52 -7.52 -26.27
N PRO A 157 -0.81 -7.49 -26.11
CA PRO A 157 -1.57 -8.65 -25.65
C PRO A 157 -1.44 -9.89 -26.56
N GLN A 158 -0.98 -9.72 -27.82
CA GLN A 158 -0.72 -10.83 -28.73
C GLN A 158 0.42 -11.72 -28.23
N ILE A 159 1.48 -11.13 -27.66
CA ILE A 159 2.64 -11.87 -27.13
C ILE A 159 2.21 -12.86 -26.04
N TYR A 160 1.34 -12.43 -25.12
CA TYR A 160 0.84 -13.29 -24.06
C TYR A 160 -0.15 -14.36 -24.55
N ARG A 161 -0.87 -14.10 -25.65
CA ARG A 161 -1.70 -15.12 -26.32
C ARG A 161 -0.83 -16.21 -26.94
N GLU A 162 0.28 -15.83 -27.56
CA GLU A 162 1.26 -16.76 -28.13
C GLU A 162 1.98 -17.55 -27.04
N LEU A 163 2.36 -16.90 -25.93
CA LEU A 163 2.89 -17.57 -24.74
C LEU A 163 1.93 -18.67 -24.26
N LYS A 164 0.64 -18.34 -24.11
CA LYS A 164 -0.38 -19.31 -23.68
C LYS A 164 -0.50 -20.47 -24.66
N ARG A 165 -0.56 -20.20 -25.97
CA ARG A 165 -0.57 -21.25 -27.00
C ARG A 165 0.66 -22.15 -26.91
N ALA A 166 1.84 -21.57 -26.73
CA ALA A 166 3.08 -22.33 -26.60
C ALA A 166 3.10 -23.22 -25.36
N LEU A 167 2.63 -22.71 -24.21
CA LEU A 167 2.47 -23.50 -22.99
C LEU A 167 1.55 -24.71 -23.23
N ASP A 168 0.41 -24.49 -23.90
CA ASP A 168 -0.55 -25.56 -24.19
C ASP A 168 0.00 -26.59 -25.18
N MET A 169 0.67 -26.14 -26.25
CA MET A 169 1.27 -27.02 -27.26
C MET A 169 2.42 -27.87 -26.72
N THR A 170 3.23 -27.31 -25.81
CA THR A 170 4.41 -27.99 -25.25
C THR A 170 4.13 -28.70 -23.93
N LYS A 171 2.95 -28.50 -23.34
CA LYS A 171 2.62 -28.92 -21.97
C LYS A 171 3.62 -28.40 -20.93
N ALA A 172 4.23 -27.24 -21.21
CA ALA A 172 5.18 -26.58 -20.33
C ALA A 172 4.47 -26.03 -19.08
N LEU A 173 5.19 -26.03 -17.94
CA LEU A 173 4.68 -25.43 -16.72
C LEU A 173 4.62 -23.89 -16.84
N PRO A 174 3.69 -23.23 -16.15
CA PRO A 174 3.62 -21.77 -16.15
C PRO A 174 4.92 -21.15 -15.61
N GLY A 175 5.47 -20.16 -16.32
CA GLY A 175 6.75 -19.54 -16.04
C GLY A 175 7.98 -20.17 -16.71
N GLU A 176 7.85 -21.30 -17.42
CA GLU A 176 8.99 -21.92 -18.11
C GLU A 176 9.60 -21.07 -19.22
N PHE A 177 8.81 -20.19 -19.84
CA PHE A 177 9.29 -19.24 -20.84
C PHE A 177 9.59 -17.85 -20.26
N SER A 178 9.64 -17.71 -18.93
CA SER A 178 9.85 -16.41 -18.25
C SER A 178 11.13 -15.70 -18.69
N VAL A 179 12.15 -16.45 -19.11
CA VAL A 179 13.42 -15.93 -19.65
C VAL A 179 13.23 -15.00 -20.86
N CYS A 180 12.17 -15.18 -21.66
CA CYS A 180 11.88 -14.30 -22.80
C CYS A 180 11.52 -12.88 -22.36
N PHE A 181 11.15 -12.70 -21.08
CA PHE A 181 10.70 -11.43 -20.52
C PHE A 181 11.72 -10.84 -19.54
N THR A 182 12.97 -11.31 -19.54
CA THR A 182 14.03 -10.85 -18.62
C THR A 182 14.24 -9.33 -18.67
N GLU A 183 14.14 -8.70 -19.84
CA GLU A 183 14.24 -7.23 -19.94
C GLU A 183 13.12 -6.51 -19.18
N LEU A 184 11.88 -7.04 -19.22
CA LEU A 184 10.77 -6.45 -18.46
C LEU A 184 10.95 -6.63 -16.95
N GLN A 185 11.47 -7.80 -16.53
CA GLN A 185 11.81 -8.04 -15.13
C GLN A 185 12.90 -7.08 -14.65
N GLN A 186 13.93 -6.84 -15.46
CA GLN A 186 14.97 -5.86 -15.18
C GLN A 186 14.40 -4.44 -15.10
N LYS A 187 13.63 -4.02 -16.10
CA LYS A 187 13.00 -2.69 -16.17
C LYS A 187 12.08 -2.42 -14.97
N PHE A 188 11.42 -3.44 -14.42
CA PHE A 188 10.58 -3.32 -13.22
C PHE A 188 11.35 -2.84 -11.97
N PHE A 189 12.66 -3.10 -11.89
CA PHE A 189 13.53 -2.69 -10.79
C PHE A 189 14.35 -1.41 -11.08
N HIS A 190 14.42 -0.94 -12.33
CA HIS A 190 15.32 0.17 -12.70
C HIS A 190 15.01 1.51 -12.01
N ASN A 191 13.74 1.84 -11.82
CA ASN A 191 13.32 3.14 -11.27
C ASN A 191 13.01 3.07 -9.76
N ARG A 192 13.71 2.19 -9.04
CA ARG A 192 13.48 1.96 -7.60
C ARG A 192 14.53 2.71 -6.76
N PRO A 193 14.14 3.35 -5.64
CA PRO A 193 15.08 4.06 -4.79
C PRO A 193 16.16 3.12 -4.23
N ARG A 194 17.38 3.64 -4.03
CA ARG A 194 18.49 2.85 -3.46
C ARG A 194 18.14 2.23 -2.11
N LYS A 195 17.39 2.95 -1.28
CA LYS A 195 16.96 2.47 0.04
C LYS A 195 16.00 1.29 -0.04
N LEU A 196 15.23 1.16 -1.12
CA LEU A 196 14.45 -0.06 -1.40
C LEU A 196 15.35 -1.24 -1.74
N THR A 197 16.40 -1.02 -2.54
CA THR A 197 17.40 -2.06 -2.79
C THR A 197 18.04 -2.54 -1.49
N ASP A 198 18.36 -1.65 -0.56
CA ASP A 198 18.91 -2.01 0.75
C ASP A 198 17.97 -2.89 1.56
N LEU A 199 16.68 -2.56 1.60
CA LEU A 199 15.67 -3.40 2.25
C LEU A 199 15.59 -4.78 1.60
N ILE A 200 15.62 -4.84 0.27
CA ILE A 200 15.66 -6.11 -0.48
C ILE A 200 16.90 -6.93 -0.08
N LEU A 201 18.08 -6.34 -0.02
CA LEU A 201 19.30 -7.03 0.39
C LEU A 201 19.17 -7.61 1.80
N LEU A 202 18.59 -6.85 2.73
CA LEU A 202 18.36 -7.30 4.10
C LEU A 202 17.41 -8.51 4.14
N VAL A 203 16.28 -8.45 3.42
CA VAL A 203 15.30 -9.56 3.33
C VAL A 203 15.93 -10.80 2.69
N LYS A 204 16.73 -10.62 1.62
CA LYS A 204 17.44 -11.72 0.97
C LYS A 204 18.46 -12.38 1.90
N HIS A 205 19.24 -11.57 2.63
CA HIS A 205 20.22 -12.10 3.56
C HIS A 205 19.56 -12.88 4.70
N TRP A 206 18.46 -12.38 5.24
CA TRP A 206 17.62 -13.12 6.19
C TRP A 206 17.15 -14.46 5.61
N TYR A 207 16.66 -14.45 4.37
CA TYR A 207 16.20 -15.66 3.71
C TYR A 207 17.33 -16.69 3.52
N GLN A 208 18.55 -16.26 3.16
CA GLN A 208 19.72 -17.14 3.11
C GLN A 208 20.01 -17.80 4.47
N GLN A 209 19.87 -17.06 5.58
CA GLN A 209 20.02 -17.62 6.91
C GLN A 209 18.92 -18.64 7.25
N CYS A 210 17.69 -18.40 6.80
CA CYS A 210 16.60 -19.37 6.94
C CYS A 210 16.89 -20.64 6.14
N GLN A 211 17.35 -20.51 4.89
CA GLN A 211 17.72 -21.63 4.04
C GLN A 211 18.85 -22.48 4.63
N ALA A 212 19.86 -21.87 5.26
CA ALA A 212 20.94 -22.61 5.90
C ALA A 212 20.46 -23.54 7.03
N LYS A 213 19.33 -23.22 7.68
CA LYS A 213 18.66 -24.08 8.66
C LYS A 213 17.90 -25.26 8.01
N LEU A 214 17.59 -25.16 6.72
CA LEU A 214 16.79 -26.11 5.95
C LEU A 214 17.65 -26.96 5.04
N LYS A 215 18.14 -28.09 5.56
CA LYS A 215 18.65 -29.14 4.70
C LYS A 215 17.47 -29.96 4.15
N GLY A 216 17.05 -29.70 2.90
CA GLY A 216 16.23 -30.66 2.13
C GLY A 216 14.88 -30.19 1.55
N SER A 217 14.47 -28.93 1.67
CA SER A 217 13.29 -28.40 0.96
C SER A 217 13.70 -27.57 -0.26
N PRO A 218 12.92 -27.61 -1.36
CA PRO A 218 13.20 -26.75 -2.51
C PRO A 218 13.07 -25.27 -2.09
N PRO A 219 14.05 -24.42 -2.41
CA PRO A 219 14.00 -23.03 -2.01
C PRO A 219 12.97 -22.26 -2.84
N LEU A 220 12.14 -21.45 -2.17
CA LEU A 220 11.39 -20.38 -2.81
C LEU A 220 12.38 -19.48 -3.60
N PRO A 221 12.05 -19.08 -4.85
CA PRO A 221 12.90 -18.16 -5.58
C PRO A 221 13.06 -16.84 -4.80
N MET A 222 14.31 -16.38 -4.64
CA MET A 222 14.63 -15.06 -4.07
C MET A 222 13.76 -13.95 -4.66
N TYR A 223 13.48 -14.07 -5.96
CA TYR A 223 12.66 -13.15 -6.72
C TYR A 223 11.26 -12.93 -6.12
N ALA A 224 10.64 -13.94 -5.50
CA ALA A 224 9.35 -13.79 -4.83
C ALA A 224 9.41 -12.80 -3.64
N LEU A 225 10.48 -12.86 -2.85
CA LEU A 225 10.71 -11.95 -1.72
C LEU A 225 11.14 -10.56 -2.17
N GLU A 226 11.88 -10.45 -3.28
CA GLU A 226 12.16 -9.16 -3.92
C GLU A 226 10.86 -8.47 -4.34
N LEU A 227 9.97 -9.19 -5.03
CA LEU A 227 8.65 -8.69 -5.44
C LEU A 227 7.76 -8.34 -4.25
N LEU A 228 7.73 -9.18 -3.21
CA LEU A 228 6.96 -8.88 -1.99
C LEU A 228 7.46 -7.62 -1.28
N THR A 229 8.79 -7.40 -1.28
CA THR A 229 9.40 -6.21 -0.70
C THR A 229 9.06 -4.95 -1.51
N VAL A 230 9.08 -5.05 -2.85
CA VAL A 230 8.62 -3.96 -3.73
C VAL A 230 7.14 -3.68 -3.47
N TYR A 231 6.29 -4.71 -3.36
CA TYR A 231 4.87 -4.55 -3.05
C TYR A 231 4.64 -3.84 -1.71
N ALA A 232 5.35 -4.26 -0.65
CA ALA A 232 5.28 -3.64 0.67
C ALA A 232 5.62 -2.14 0.61
N TRP A 233 6.70 -1.80 -0.10
CA TRP A 233 7.10 -0.40 -0.28
C TRP A 233 6.09 0.39 -1.11
N GLU A 234 5.62 -0.13 -2.25
CA GLU A 234 4.67 0.56 -3.13
C GLU A 234 3.33 0.85 -2.44
N GLN A 235 2.82 -0.12 -1.67
CA GLN A 235 1.52 0.03 -1.02
C GLN A 235 1.61 0.80 0.30
N GLY A 236 2.74 0.72 0.99
CA GLY A 236 2.90 1.21 2.35
C GLY A 236 3.52 2.59 2.46
N CYS A 237 4.59 2.84 1.69
CA CYS A 237 5.43 4.01 1.82
C CYS A 237 5.52 4.82 0.51
N GLY A 238 6.05 4.21 -0.54
CA GLY A 238 6.25 4.84 -1.86
C GLY A 238 7.26 5.99 -1.88
N ALA A 239 7.95 6.28 -0.77
CA ALA A 239 8.92 7.37 -0.67
C ALA A 239 10.36 6.90 -0.99
N GLU A 240 11.20 7.81 -1.46
CA GLU A 240 12.62 7.51 -1.72
C GLU A 240 13.41 7.22 -0.44
N ASN A 241 13.10 7.94 0.64
CA ASN A 241 13.67 7.75 1.96
C ASN A 241 12.58 7.30 2.94
N PHE A 242 12.90 6.29 3.74
CA PHE A 242 11.99 5.66 4.70
C PHE A 242 12.79 4.90 5.76
N ASP A 243 12.14 4.45 6.84
CA ASP A 243 12.80 3.65 7.88
C ASP A 243 12.91 2.18 7.45
N ILE A 244 14.14 1.64 7.37
CA ILE A 244 14.39 0.25 6.94
C ILE A 244 13.73 -0.76 7.88
N VAL A 245 13.70 -0.49 9.19
CA VAL A 245 13.13 -1.40 10.18
C VAL A 245 11.62 -1.45 10.04
N GLU A 246 10.96 -0.31 9.80
CA GLU A 246 9.53 -0.23 9.49
C GLU A 246 9.20 -1.04 8.22
N GLY A 247 10.01 -0.86 7.17
CA GLY A 247 9.88 -1.64 5.93
C GLY A 247 10.07 -3.14 6.16
N LEU A 248 11.07 -3.53 6.94
CA LEU A 248 11.33 -4.93 7.30
C LEU A 248 10.17 -5.54 8.07
N ARG A 249 9.68 -4.87 9.13
CA ARG A 249 8.53 -5.33 9.91
C ARG A 249 7.31 -5.54 9.01
N THR A 250 7.12 -4.67 8.02
CA THR A 250 6.02 -4.79 7.04
C THR A 250 6.16 -6.06 6.20
N VAL A 251 7.35 -6.32 5.62
CA VAL A 251 7.59 -7.52 4.81
C VAL A 251 7.40 -8.80 5.63
N LEU A 252 7.94 -8.86 6.85
CA LEU A 252 7.77 -9.99 7.76
C LEU A 252 6.30 -10.18 8.18
N GLY A 253 5.57 -9.08 8.39
CA GLY A 253 4.13 -9.10 8.65
C GLY A 253 3.32 -9.69 7.49
N LEU A 254 3.68 -9.34 6.25
CA LEU A 254 3.07 -9.92 5.05
C LEU A 254 3.37 -11.42 4.90
N ILE A 255 4.62 -11.84 5.17
CA ILE A 255 5.00 -13.26 5.20
C ILE A 255 4.17 -14.03 6.23
N LYS A 256 3.92 -13.45 7.42
CA LYS A 256 3.03 -14.07 8.42
C LYS A 256 1.59 -14.26 7.92
N GLN A 257 1.15 -13.45 6.97
CA GLN A 257 -0.18 -13.51 6.36
C GLN A 257 -0.16 -14.24 5.01
N GLN A 258 0.78 -15.17 4.79
CA GLN A 258 0.94 -15.89 3.52
C GLN A 258 -0.34 -16.53 2.97
N GLU A 259 -1.25 -16.99 3.84
CA GLU A 259 -2.53 -17.58 3.43
C GLU A 259 -3.51 -16.56 2.81
N GLN A 260 -3.21 -15.27 2.92
CA GLN A 260 -3.99 -14.17 2.37
C GLN A 260 -3.27 -13.46 1.22
N LEU A 261 -1.98 -13.75 0.98
CA LEU A 261 -1.15 -13.05 0.00
C LEU A 261 -1.63 -13.23 -1.43
N CYS A 262 -2.04 -12.14 -2.07
CA CYS A 262 -2.46 -12.08 -3.47
C CYS A 262 -1.93 -10.80 -4.11
N VAL A 263 -0.78 -10.90 -4.76
CA VAL A 263 -0.01 -9.77 -5.28
C VAL A 263 0.17 -9.95 -6.79
N TYR A 264 -0.10 -8.88 -7.55
CA TYR A 264 0.19 -8.79 -8.97
C TYR A 264 0.30 -7.31 -9.39
N TRP A 265 0.79 -7.10 -10.60
CA TRP A 265 0.91 -5.78 -11.21
C TRP A 265 0.22 -5.77 -12.57
N MET A 266 -0.19 -4.60 -13.04
CA MET A 266 -0.76 -4.42 -14.38
C MET A 266 0.12 -3.52 -15.26
N VAL A 267 1.45 -3.60 -15.07
CA VAL A 267 2.43 -2.76 -15.77
C VAL A 267 2.61 -3.20 -17.22
N ASN A 268 2.73 -4.51 -17.45
CA ASN A 268 2.99 -5.10 -18.77
C ASN A 268 1.76 -5.80 -19.37
N TYR A 269 0.81 -6.21 -18.53
CA TYR A 269 -0.43 -6.88 -18.94
C TYR A 269 -1.62 -6.32 -18.14
N ASN A 270 -2.83 -6.51 -18.65
CA ASN A 270 -4.05 -6.02 -17.99
C ASN A 270 -5.25 -6.96 -18.28
N PHE A 271 -6.42 -6.63 -17.75
CA PHE A 271 -7.64 -7.40 -17.96
C PHE A 271 -8.39 -7.05 -19.26
N GLU A 272 -7.90 -6.17 -20.12
CA GLU A 272 -8.64 -5.74 -21.33
C GLU A 272 -8.76 -6.90 -22.33
N ASN A 273 -7.64 -7.59 -22.61
CA ASN A 273 -7.65 -8.75 -23.48
C ASN A 273 -8.23 -9.99 -22.78
N GLU A 274 -9.15 -10.68 -23.43
CA GLU A 274 -9.86 -11.83 -22.87
C GLU A 274 -8.93 -12.99 -22.45
N THR A 275 -7.96 -13.36 -23.29
CA THR A 275 -7.04 -14.46 -22.97
C THR A 275 -6.18 -14.12 -21.75
N VAL A 276 -5.62 -12.91 -21.72
CA VAL A 276 -4.80 -12.42 -20.60
C VAL A 276 -5.63 -12.33 -19.32
N ARG A 277 -6.86 -11.79 -19.42
CA ARG A 277 -7.84 -11.76 -18.32
C ARG A 277 -8.08 -13.15 -17.75
N ASN A 278 -8.31 -14.14 -18.59
CA ASN A 278 -8.58 -15.52 -18.14
C ASN A 278 -7.37 -16.15 -17.45
N ILE A 279 -6.15 -15.90 -17.95
CA ILE A 279 -4.90 -16.32 -17.29
C ILE A 279 -4.80 -15.69 -15.89
N LEU A 280 -4.96 -14.36 -15.79
CA LEU A 280 -4.86 -13.65 -14.52
C LEU A 280 -5.94 -14.10 -13.55
N LEU A 281 -7.20 -14.20 -13.96
CA LEU A 281 -8.27 -14.68 -13.11
C LEU A 281 -8.02 -16.11 -12.59
N SER A 282 -7.42 -16.98 -13.40
CA SER A 282 -7.01 -18.32 -12.97
C SER A 282 -5.93 -18.27 -11.88
N GLN A 283 -4.89 -17.44 -12.05
CA GLN A 283 -3.86 -17.23 -11.02
C GLN A 283 -4.47 -16.65 -9.74
N LEU A 284 -5.30 -15.61 -9.84
CA LEU A 284 -5.90 -14.93 -8.69
C LEU A 284 -6.89 -15.80 -7.92
N ARG A 285 -7.44 -16.86 -8.54
CA ARG A 285 -8.28 -17.88 -7.88
C ARG A 285 -7.48 -19.04 -7.28
N SER A 286 -6.19 -19.13 -7.57
CA SER A 286 -5.33 -20.21 -7.09
C SER A 286 -5.10 -20.14 -5.57
N SER A 287 -4.68 -21.26 -4.99
CA SER A 287 -4.33 -21.32 -3.56
C SER A 287 -3.24 -20.30 -3.23
N ARG A 288 -3.46 -19.56 -2.14
CA ARG A 288 -2.50 -18.59 -1.62
C ARG A 288 -1.25 -19.31 -1.09
N PRO A 289 -0.06 -18.68 -1.15
CA PRO A 289 0.20 -17.32 -1.64
C PRO A 289 0.26 -17.22 -3.17
N VAL A 290 -0.20 -16.09 -3.70
CA VAL A 290 -0.13 -15.73 -5.12
C VAL A 290 0.71 -14.46 -5.24
N ILE A 291 1.84 -14.56 -5.93
CA ILE A 291 2.70 -13.42 -6.31
C ILE A 291 2.99 -13.59 -7.79
N VAL A 292 2.23 -12.90 -8.64
CA VAL A 292 2.38 -13.00 -10.11
C VAL A 292 3.52 -12.11 -10.57
N ASP A 293 4.42 -12.68 -11.37
CA ASP A 293 5.53 -11.96 -11.99
C ASP A 293 4.99 -10.77 -12.82
N PRO A 294 5.47 -9.53 -12.60
CA PRO A 294 5.04 -8.36 -13.36
C PRO A 294 5.35 -8.44 -14.87
N ALA A 295 6.23 -9.34 -15.30
CA ALA A 295 6.61 -9.55 -16.70
C ALA A 295 5.87 -10.72 -17.38
N ASP A 296 5.56 -11.78 -16.62
CA ASP A 296 4.90 -13.01 -17.11
C ASP A 296 3.61 -13.31 -16.31
N PRO A 297 2.41 -13.11 -16.89
CA PRO A 297 1.14 -13.30 -16.19
C PRO A 297 0.83 -14.77 -15.86
N THR A 298 1.60 -15.72 -16.40
CA THR A 298 1.45 -17.15 -16.13
C THR A 298 2.28 -17.59 -14.91
N ASN A 299 3.32 -16.81 -14.57
CA ASN A 299 4.31 -17.17 -13.57
C ASN A 299 3.93 -16.63 -12.18
N ASN A 300 3.23 -17.43 -11.38
CA ASN A 300 3.15 -17.19 -9.93
C ASN A 300 4.46 -17.67 -9.27
N VAL A 301 5.30 -16.73 -8.86
CA VAL A 301 6.61 -17.00 -8.23
C VAL A 301 6.51 -17.33 -6.74
N GLY A 302 5.32 -17.12 -6.15
CA GLY A 302 5.02 -17.47 -4.76
C GLY A 302 4.68 -18.95 -4.53
N LYS A 303 4.71 -19.80 -5.56
CA LYS A 303 4.33 -21.22 -5.47
C LYS A 303 5.32 -22.01 -4.60
N ASP A 304 5.00 -22.19 -3.31
CA ASP A 304 5.47 -23.30 -2.45
C ASP A 304 4.92 -23.12 -1.02
N LYS A 305 3.77 -23.73 -0.73
CA LYS A 305 3.11 -23.56 0.58
C LYS A 305 3.98 -24.03 1.76
N ALA A 306 4.82 -25.05 1.57
CA ALA A 306 5.65 -25.59 2.64
C ALA A 306 6.77 -24.61 3.04
N CYS A 307 7.43 -24.00 2.05
CA CYS A 307 8.45 -22.98 2.30
C CYS A 307 7.84 -21.77 3.05
N TRP A 308 6.65 -21.31 2.65
CA TRP A 308 5.98 -20.16 3.28
C TRP A 308 5.57 -20.40 4.74
N GLN A 309 5.16 -21.61 5.11
CA GLN A 309 4.84 -21.94 6.51
C GLN A 309 6.06 -21.81 7.43
N MET A 310 7.23 -22.23 6.95
CA MET A 310 8.48 -22.04 7.68
C MET A 310 8.86 -20.55 7.74
N LEU A 311 8.76 -19.83 6.61
CA LEU A 311 9.05 -18.40 6.59
C LEU A 311 8.15 -17.63 7.55
N GLN A 312 6.89 -18.03 7.71
CA GLN A 312 5.97 -17.47 8.71
C GLN A 312 6.50 -17.66 10.15
N GLN A 313 7.05 -18.83 10.48
CA GLN A 313 7.64 -19.09 11.81
C GLN A 313 8.90 -18.26 12.03
N GLU A 314 9.83 -18.25 11.07
CA GLU A 314 11.07 -17.47 11.16
C GLU A 314 10.80 -15.95 11.17
N ALA A 315 9.79 -15.49 10.43
CA ALA A 315 9.35 -14.09 10.46
C ALA A 315 8.77 -13.72 11.82
N GLN A 316 8.00 -14.62 12.46
CA GLN A 316 7.51 -14.41 13.82
C GLN A 316 8.65 -14.30 14.83
N ILE A 317 9.67 -15.16 14.72
CA ILE A 317 10.86 -15.10 15.59
C ILE A 317 11.56 -13.75 15.43
N TRP A 318 11.83 -13.32 14.19
CA TRP A 318 12.57 -12.08 13.98
C TRP A 318 11.76 -10.85 14.41
N LEU A 319 10.45 -10.82 14.17
CA LEU A 319 9.58 -9.76 14.66
C LEU A 319 9.63 -9.62 16.18
N SER A 320 9.66 -10.74 16.92
CA SER A 320 9.82 -10.72 18.38
C SER A 320 11.19 -10.18 18.81
N CYS A 321 12.26 -10.48 18.06
CA CYS A 321 13.61 -9.96 18.33
C CYS A 321 13.75 -8.47 18.02
N LEU A 322 12.98 -7.92 17.07
CA LEU A 322 13.03 -6.50 16.69
C LEU A 322 12.37 -5.56 17.70
N SER A 323 11.68 -6.10 18.71
CA SER A 323 11.07 -5.34 19.81
C SER A 323 11.13 -6.14 21.12
N PRO A 324 12.32 -6.43 21.68
CA PRO A 324 12.43 -7.16 22.94
C PRO A 324 11.86 -6.31 24.07
N ASN A 325 10.80 -6.78 24.73
CA ASN A 325 10.16 -6.13 25.89
C ASN A 325 9.43 -4.81 25.60
N GLU A 326 9.19 -4.47 24.34
CA GLU A 326 8.41 -3.31 23.92
C GLU A 326 7.26 -3.72 23.00
N PRO A 327 6.16 -2.93 22.93
CA PRO A 327 5.15 -3.12 21.90
C PRO A 327 5.80 -3.12 20.50
N PRO A 328 5.29 -3.92 19.54
CA PRO A 328 5.89 -4.01 18.21
C PRO A 328 6.02 -2.60 17.60
N GLY A 329 7.23 -2.26 17.15
CA GLY A 329 7.50 -0.98 16.50
C GLY A 329 6.64 -0.78 15.23
N PRO A 330 6.60 0.45 14.68
CA PRO A 330 5.73 0.76 13.56
C PRO A 330 6.02 -0.13 12.34
N SER A 331 4.97 -0.40 11.56
CA SER A 331 5.03 -1.00 10.23
C SER A 331 4.03 -0.29 9.31
N TRP A 332 4.26 -0.36 8.00
CA TRP A 332 3.38 0.27 7.04
C TRP A 332 2.02 -0.42 6.97
N ASP A 333 0.99 0.36 6.68
CA ASP A 333 -0.38 -0.10 6.48
C ASP A 333 -0.55 -0.73 5.09
N VAL A 334 -0.09 -1.97 4.96
CA VAL A 334 -0.13 -2.77 3.72
C VAL A 334 -1.02 -3.98 3.90
N LEU A 335 -1.96 -4.17 2.97
CA LEU A 335 -2.81 -5.36 2.95
C LEU A 335 -2.15 -6.49 2.15
N PRO A 336 -2.32 -7.76 2.55
CA PRO A 336 -1.77 -8.91 1.86
C PRO A 336 -2.42 -9.17 0.50
N ALA A 337 -3.62 -8.63 0.27
CA ALA A 337 -4.28 -8.60 -1.03
C ALA A 337 -4.88 -7.21 -1.28
N PRO A 338 -4.72 -6.63 -2.48
CA PRO A 338 -5.33 -5.35 -2.78
C PRO A 338 -6.83 -5.52 -3.05
N LEU A 339 -7.62 -4.49 -2.70
CA LEU A 339 -9.08 -4.50 -2.85
C LEU A 339 -9.56 -4.88 -4.26
N TYR A 340 -8.90 -4.37 -5.31
CA TYR A 340 -9.28 -4.64 -6.71
C TYR A 340 -9.01 -6.10 -7.14
N ALA A 341 -8.24 -6.86 -6.36
CA ALA A 341 -8.00 -8.29 -6.56
C ALA A 341 -9.00 -9.17 -5.80
N THR A 342 -9.74 -8.60 -4.85
CA THR A 342 -10.66 -9.33 -3.99
C THR A 342 -11.91 -9.69 -4.79
N PRO A 343 -12.25 -10.99 -4.94
CA PRO A 343 -13.50 -11.40 -5.55
C PRO A 343 -14.70 -10.80 -4.81
N GLY A 344 -15.75 -10.40 -5.54
CA GLY A 344 -16.93 -9.73 -4.97
C GLY A 344 -17.55 -10.47 -3.76
N HIS A 345 -17.71 -11.79 -3.86
CA HIS A 345 -18.26 -12.63 -2.79
C HIS A 345 -17.35 -12.73 -1.54
N LEU A 346 -16.11 -12.25 -1.59
CA LEU A 346 -15.19 -12.19 -0.47
C LEU A 346 -15.07 -10.78 0.13
N LEU A 347 -15.82 -9.78 -0.37
CA LEU A 347 -15.72 -8.41 0.14
C LEU A 347 -16.17 -8.30 1.60
N ASP A 348 -17.20 -9.02 2.03
CA ASP A 348 -17.61 -9.06 3.45
C ASP A 348 -16.49 -9.60 4.34
N LYS A 349 -15.84 -10.68 3.91
CA LYS A 349 -14.69 -11.26 4.61
C LYS A 349 -13.50 -10.28 4.62
N PHE A 350 -13.24 -9.62 3.49
CA PHE A 350 -12.17 -8.62 3.38
C PHE A 350 -12.40 -7.44 4.33
N ILE A 351 -13.63 -6.93 4.43
CA ILE A 351 -13.97 -5.86 5.38
C ILE A 351 -13.69 -6.33 6.80
N LYS A 352 -14.17 -7.52 7.17
CA LYS A 352 -13.99 -8.08 8.51
C LYS A 352 -12.51 -8.30 8.87
N ASP A 353 -11.72 -8.88 7.97
CA ASP A 353 -10.34 -9.29 8.26
C ASP A 353 -9.37 -8.09 8.25
N PHE A 354 -9.60 -7.12 7.36
CA PHE A 354 -8.63 -6.07 7.05
C PHE A 354 -9.08 -4.65 7.40
N LEU A 355 -10.37 -4.34 7.31
CA LEU A 355 -10.86 -2.96 7.45
C LEU A 355 -11.50 -2.70 8.80
N GLN A 356 -12.15 -3.69 9.41
CA GLN A 356 -12.82 -3.52 10.68
C GLN A 356 -11.78 -3.50 11.82
N PRO A 357 -11.82 -2.48 12.72
CA PRO A 357 -10.97 -2.47 13.90
C PRO A 357 -11.28 -3.62 14.85
N ASP A 358 -10.27 -4.04 15.62
CA ASP A 358 -10.46 -5.07 16.64
C ASP A 358 -11.44 -4.61 17.74
N ARG A 359 -12.31 -5.52 18.19
CA ARG A 359 -13.36 -5.19 19.18
C ARG A 359 -12.78 -4.84 20.55
N ASN A 360 -11.73 -5.54 20.99
CA ASN A 360 -11.10 -5.25 22.27
C ASN A 360 -10.41 -3.90 22.21
N PHE A 361 -9.69 -3.63 21.12
CA PHE A 361 -9.06 -2.32 20.91
C PHE A 361 -10.08 -1.18 20.88
N LEU A 362 -11.23 -1.34 20.21
CA LEU A 362 -12.32 -0.36 20.25
C LEU A 362 -12.83 -0.10 21.67
N GLY A 363 -12.95 -1.14 22.50
CA GLY A 363 -13.28 -1.00 23.92
C GLY A 363 -12.24 -0.19 24.69
N GLN A 364 -10.95 -0.48 24.48
CA GLN A 364 -9.85 0.28 25.10
C GLN A 364 -9.85 1.75 24.69
N ILE A 365 -10.10 2.04 23.40
CA ILE A 365 -10.25 3.40 22.89
C ILE A 365 -11.47 4.09 23.52
N ALA A 366 -12.61 3.40 23.60
CA ALA A 366 -13.82 3.96 24.20
C ALA A 366 -13.57 4.40 25.64
N THR A 367 -12.91 3.55 26.45
CA THR A 367 -12.50 3.83 27.83
C THR A 367 -11.49 4.97 27.92
N ALA A 368 -10.43 4.94 27.10
CA ALA A 368 -9.40 5.96 27.10
C ALA A 368 -9.96 7.35 26.75
N VAL A 369 -10.77 7.44 25.71
CA VAL A 369 -11.42 8.71 25.32
C VAL A 369 -12.39 9.16 26.40
N ASP A 370 -13.11 8.26 27.06
CA ASP A 370 -14.00 8.63 28.17
C ASP A 370 -13.23 9.23 29.37
N ILE A 371 -12.07 8.66 29.71
CA ILE A 371 -11.16 9.22 30.73
C ILE A 371 -10.68 10.62 30.31
N ILE A 372 -10.25 10.78 29.05
CA ILE A 372 -9.79 12.07 28.51
C ILE A 372 -10.93 13.10 28.55
N CYS A 373 -12.14 12.73 28.11
CA CYS A 373 -13.33 13.59 28.16
C CYS A 373 -13.64 14.06 29.59
N ARG A 374 -13.69 13.13 30.55
CA ARG A 374 -13.94 13.45 31.97
C ARG A 374 -12.84 14.34 32.55
N PHE A 375 -11.59 14.13 32.15
CA PHE A 375 -10.48 14.98 32.57
C PHE A 375 -10.62 16.41 32.04
N LEU A 376 -10.90 16.58 30.75
CA LEU A 376 -11.11 17.90 30.15
C LEU A 376 -12.33 18.61 30.76
N GLN A 377 -13.44 17.90 30.97
CA GLN A 377 -14.63 18.48 31.60
C GLN A 377 -14.37 19.02 33.01
N LYS A 378 -13.53 18.33 33.79
CA LYS A 378 -13.24 18.73 35.17
C LYS A 378 -12.12 19.77 35.29
N ASN A 379 -11.06 19.63 34.48
CA ASN A 379 -9.78 20.29 34.73
C ASN A 379 -9.36 21.27 33.63
N CYS A 380 -10.08 21.39 32.52
CA CYS A 380 -9.53 22.07 31.34
C CYS A 380 -9.26 23.57 31.56
N PHE A 381 -9.99 24.25 32.45
CA PHE A 381 -9.86 25.70 32.67
C PHE A 381 -9.80 26.02 34.17
N PRO A 382 -8.72 25.62 34.87
CA PRO A 382 -8.68 25.65 36.34
C PRO A 382 -8.59 27.07 36.92
N HIS A 383 -8.23 28.06 36.10
CA HIS A 383 -8.05 29.46 36.49
C HIS A 383 -8.93 30.44 35.69
N SER A 384 -10.01 29.94 35.07
CA SER A 384 -10.99 30.74 34.32
C SER A 384 -12.41 30.39 34.77
N ALA A 385 -13.35 31.31 34.54
CA ALA A 385 -14.79 31.02 34.67
C ALA A 385 -15.29 30.05 33.58
N THR A 386 -14.51 29.85 32.51
CA THR A 386 -14.84 28.96 31.40
C THR A 386 -14.93 27.51 31.85
N ARG A 387 -15.92 26.77 31.38
CA ARG A 387 -16.08 25.32 31.59
C ARG A 387 -16.34 24.61 30.27
N VAL A 388 -15.89 23.37 30.16
CA VAL A 388 -16.27 22.50 29.05
C VAL A 388 -17.66 21.94 29.35
N GLN A 389 -18.67 22.40 28.62
CA GLN A 389 -20.07 22.00 28.80
C GLN A 389 -20.29 20.54 28.41
N LYS A 390 -19.72 20.14 27.26
CA LYS A 390 -19.80 18.78 26.75
C LYS A 390 -18.62 18.47 25.83
N THR A 391 -18.37 17.18 25.64
CA THR A 391 -17.42 16.66 24.66
C THR A 391 -18.10 15.60 23.81
N VAL A 392 -17.86 15.63 22.49
CA VAL A 392 -18.49 14.69 21.53
C VAL A 392 -17.42 13.95 20.76
N LYS A 393 -17.58 12.63 20.67
CA LYS A 393 -16.75 11.76 19.81
C LYS A 393 -17.30 11.86 18.39
N GLY A 394 -16.61 12.57 17.52
CA GLY A 394 -16.95 12.77 16.11
C GLY A 394 -16.16 11.86 15.17
N GLY A 395 -16.14 12.23 13.89
CA GLY A 395 -15.41 11.52 12.85
C GLY A 395 -15.85 10.07 12.65
N SER A 396 -14.95 9.24 12.13
CA SER A 396 -15.23 7.84 11.80
C SER A 396 -15.59 6.99 13.02
N THR A 397 -14.94 7.28 14.16
CA THR A 397 -15.18 6.59 15.43
C THR A 397 -16.57 6.91 15.98
N GLY A 398 -16.97 8.18 15.99
CA GLY A 398 -18.31 8.60 16.43
C GLY A 398 -19.43 8.04 15.56
N LYS A 399 -19.21 7.96 14.24
CA LYS A 399 -20.17 7.40 13.27
C LYS A 399 -20.23 5.87 13.28
N GLY A 400 -19.28 5.19 13.93
CA GLY A 400 -19.16 3.74 13.89
C GLY A 400 -18.71 3.18 12.54
N THR A 401 -17.94 3.95 11.75
CA THR A 401 -17.38 3.59 10.44
C THR A 401 -15.84 3.70 10.41
N ALA A 402 -15.21 3.58 11.58
CA ALA A 402 -13.76 3.55 11.72
C ALA A 402 -13.15 2.35 10.98
N LEU A 403 -12.00 2.60 10.35
CA LEU A 403 -11.07 1.64 9.77
C LEU A 403 -10.02 1.18 10.80
N LYS A 404 -9.51 -0.04 10.62
CA LYS A 404 -8.48 -0.66 11.47
C LYS A 404 -7.21 0.19 11.62
N THR A 405 -6.81 0.85 10.53
CA THR A 405 -5.57 1.65 10.45
C THR A 405 -5.83 3.03 9.85
N GLY A 406 -5.21 4.04 10.47
CA GLY A 406 -5.29 5.45 10.06
C GLY A 406 -6.73 6.00 10.07
N SER A 407 -7.54 5.60 11.06
CA SER A 407 -8.86 6.20 11.24
C SER A 407 -8.73 7.61 11.79
N ASP A 408 -9.40 8.54 11.12
CA ASP A 408 -9.61 9.90 11.60
C ASP A 408 -10.82 9.90 12.54
N ALA A 409 -10.62 10.36 13.76
CA ALA A 409 -11.64 10.60 14.76
C ALA A 409 -11.59 12.07 15.20
N ASP A 410 -12.73 12.61 15.61
CA ASP A 410 -12.76 13.98 16.14
C ASP A 410 -13.09 13.93 17.64
N LEU A 411 -12.39 14.72 18.43
CA LEU A 411 -12.78 15.05 19.79
C LEU A 411 -13.26 16.50 19.80
N VAL A 412 -14.58 16.67 19.71
CA VAL A 412 -15.19 18.00 19.69
C VAL A 412 -15.42 18.48 21.12
N VAL A 413 -14.87 19.63 21.46
CA VAL A 413 -14.94 20.22 22.81
C VAL A 413 -15.82 21.46 22.76
N PHE A 414 -16.84 21.53 23.61
CA PHE A 414 -17.79 22.65 23.67
C PHE A 414 -17.58 23.47 24.94
N PRO A 415 -16.66 24.44 24.95
CA PRO A 415 -16.50 25.37 26.06
C PRO A 415 -17.63 26.39 26.10
N ASP A 416 -18.08 26.75 27.30
CA ASP A 416 -19.14 27.74 27.51
C ASP A 416 -18.73 29.17 27.16
N SER A 417 -17.43 29.47 27.00
CA SER A 417 -16.95 30.78 26.57
C SER A 417 -17.32 31.07 25.11
N LEU A 418 -17.50 30.04 24.28
CA LEU A 418 -17.93 30.21 22.90
C LEU A 418 -19.44 30.48 22.87
N LYS A 419 -19.83 31.71 22.54
CA LYS A 419 -21.22 32.18 22.52
C LYS A 419 -21.82 32.29 21.12
N SER A 420 -20.99 32.26 20.07
CA SER A 420 -21.44 32.39 18.69
C SER A 420 -20.51 31.66 17.72
N TYR A 421 -20.95 31.51 16.47
CA TYR A 421 -20.08 31.05 15.38
C TYR A 421 -18.84 31.95 15.22
N THR A 422 -18.99 33.27 15.34
CA THR A 422 -17.86 34.21 15.21
C THR A 422 -16.87 34.06 16.36
N SER A 423 -17.33 33.84 17.60
CA SER A 423 -16.45 33.63 18.75
C SER A 423 -15.63 32.34 18.61
N GLN A 424 -16.21 31.28 18.02
CA GLN A 424 -15.47 30.05 17.70
C GLN A 424 -14.27 30.33 16.80
N LYS A 425 -14.38 31.25 15.84
CA LYS A 425 -13.29 31.58 14.92
C LYS A 425 -12.21 32.41 15.63
N SER A 426 -12.58 33.39 16.44
CA SER A 426 -11.63 34.29 17.12
C SER A 426 -10.89 33.62 18.28
N GLU A 427 -11.57 32.76 19.06
CA GLU A 427 -11.02 32.22 20.31
C GLU A 427 -10.39 30.82 20.15
N ARG A 428 -10.55 30.17 18.98
CA ARG A 428 -10.08 28.79 18.70
C ARG A 428 -8.66 28.54 19.17
N CYS A 429 -7.74 29.45 18.82
CA CYS A 429 -6.32 29.31 19.12
C CYS A 429 -6.03 29.31 20.62
N SER A 430 -6.76 30.12 21.40
CA SER A 430 -6.60 30.18 22.87
C SER A 430 -7.07 28.88 23.51
N ILE A 431 -8.26 28.41 23.11
CA ILE A 431 -8.85 27.17 23.62
C ILE A 431 -7.97 25.96 23.28
N ILE A 432 -7.47 25.86 22.05
CA ILE A 432 -6.58 24.77 21.65
C ILE A 432 -5.30 24.72 22.49
N LYS A 433 -4.71 25.88 22.80
CA LYS A 433 -3.51 25.95 23.65
C LYS A 433 -3.78 25.40 25.05
N GLU A 434 -4.90 25.78 25.65
CA GLU A 434 -5.26 25.28 26.98
C GLU A 434 -5.59 23.79 26.94
N VAL A 435 -6.40 23.34 25.98
CA VAL A 435 -6.71 21.90 25.85
C VAL A 435 -5.44 21.07 25.65
N ARG A 436 -4.44 21.55 24.88
CA ARG A 436 -3.15 20.86 24.72
C ARG A 436 -2.44 20.66 26.06
N LYS A 437 -2.30 21.73 26.85
CA LYS A 437 -1.67 21.68 28.18
C LYS A 437 -2.35 20.63 29.08
N GLN A 438 -3.67 20.55 29.00
CA GLN A 438 -4.48 19.65 29.81
C GLN A 438 -4.43 18.21 29.31
N LEU A 439 -4.30 17.98 28.01
CA LEU A 439 -4.01 16.65 27.46
C LEU A 439 -2.62 16.17 27.88
N GLU A 440 -1.60 17.05 27.88
CA GLU A 440 -0.25 16.72 28.36
C GLU A 440 -0.28 16.34 29.85
N ALA A 441 -1.00 17.08 30.68
CA ALA A 441 -1.21 16.73 32.09
C ALA A 441 -1.94 15.38 32.24
N CYS A 442 -3.02 15.17 31.48
CA CYS A 442 -3.76 13.91 31.47
C CYS A 442 -2.86 12.72 31.07
N GLN A 443 -1.95 12.91 30.12
CA GLN A 443 -1.02 11.88 29.67
C GLN A 443 -0.04 11.47 30.79
N GLN A 444 0.39 12.40 31.64
CA GLN A 444 1.27 12.13 32.76
C GLN A 444 0.53 11.52 33.96
N GLU A 445 -0.67 12.01 34.26
CA GLU A 445 -1.44 11.60 35.44
C GLU A 445 -2.22 10.29 35.25
N LYS A 446 -2.67 9.99 34.02
CA LYS A 446 -3.56 8.85 33.77
C LYS A 446 -2.82 7.71 33.08
N LYS A 447 -2.84 6.55 33.73
CA LYS A 447 -2.38 5.30 33.12
C LYS A 447 -3.47 4.74 32.21
N LEU A 448 -3.25 4.80 30.90
CA LEU A 448 -4.15 4.24 29.89
C LEU A 448 -3.66 2.88 29.40
N GLU A 449 -4.58 1.99 29.07
CA GLU A 449 -4.26 0.68 28.46
C GLU A 449 -3.69 0.82 27.04
N VAL A 450 -4.00 1.93 26.37
CA VAL A 450 -3.42 2.31 25.07
C VAL A 450 -2.20 3.21 25.25
N LYS A 451 -1.33 3.24 24.24
CA LYS A 451 -0.27 4.24 24.16
C LYS A 451 -0.88 5.56 23.68
N PHE A 452 -0.76 6.60 24.49
CA PHE A 452 -1.27 7.93 24.21
C PHE A 452 -0.11 8.83 23.77
N GLU A 453 -0.17 9.38 22.56
CA GLU A 453 0.87 10.24 21.98
C GLU A 453 0.26 11.54 21.46
N ILE A 454 0.69 12.68 21.99
CA ILE A 454 0.24 14.00 21.52
C ILE A 454 1.17 14.49 20.41
N SER A 455 0.63 15.09 19.35
CA SER A 455 1.45 15.53 18.23
C SER A 455 2.40 16.67 18.64
N LYS A 456 3.69 16.51 18.29
CA LYS A 456 4.74 17.50 18.58
C LYS A 456 4.60 18.76 17.73
N TRP A 457 3.82 18.70 16.65
CA TRP A 457 3.63 19.81 15.74
C TRP A 457 2.78 20.90 16.40
N LYS A 458 3.34 22.12 16.48
CA LYS A 458 2.68 23.29 17.06
C LYS A 458 2.06 24.12 15.95
N ALA A 459 1.03 23.60 15.30
CA ALA A 459 0.17 24.42 14.44
C ALA A 459 -0.80 25.23 15.31
N PRO A 460 -1.00 26.53 15.08
CA PRO A 460 -1.85 27.37 15.93
C PRO A 460 -3.34 27.00 15.89
N ARG A 461 -3.78 26.23 14.89
CA ARG A 461 -5.21 25.89 14.65
C ARG A 461 -5.55 24.41 14.77
N VAL A 462 -4.57 23.52 14.94
CA VAL A 462 -4.78 22.07 14.92
C VAL A 462 -4.05 21.44 16.10
N LEU A 463 -4.81 20.74 16.93
CA LEU A 463 -4.30 19.88 17.98
C LEU A 463 -4.74 18.46 17.66
N SER A 464 -3.77 17.56 17.60
CA SER A 464 -4.04 16.16 17.32
C SER A 464 -3.28 15.27 18.28
N PHE A 465 -3.84 14.09 18.54
CA PHE A 465 -3.20 13.05 19.32
C PHE A 465 -3.56 11.67 18.77
N SER A 466 -2.75 10.68 19.07
CA SER A 466 -2.95 9.29 18.63
C SER A 466 -3.11 8.39 19.85
N LEU A 467 -4.05 7.45 19.75
CA LEU A 467 -4.18 6.32 20.66
C LEU A 467 -3.81 5.04 19.91
N LYS A 468 -2.77 4.35 20.37
CA LYS A 468 -2.22 3.15 19.72
C LYS A 468 -2.39 1.93 20.61
N SER A 469 -2.72 0.79 20.00
CA SER A 469 -2.70 -0.48 20.72
C SER A 469 -1.27 -0.81 21.15
N ARG A 470 -1.13 -1.45 22.32
CA ARG A 470 0.16 -1.96 22.81
C ARG A 470 0.50 -3.34 22.23
N VAL A 471 -0.47 -4.03 21.64
CA VAL A 471 -0.34 -5.42 21.19
C VAL A 471 -0.56 -5.53 19.68
N LEU A 472 -1.55 -4.79 19.18
CA LEU A 472 -1.93 -4.79 17.76
C LEU A 472 -1.25 -3.62 17.04
N ASN A 473 -1.04 -3.76 15.73
CA ASN A 473 -0.64 -2.64 14.87
C ASN A 473 -1.87 -1.79 14.47
N GLU A 474 -2.65 -1.37 15.47
CA GLU A 474 -3.85 -0.54 15.29
C GLU A 474 -3.70 0.79 16.00
N ARG A 475 -4.20 1.86 15.35
CA ARG A 475 -4.19 3.21 15.91
C ARG A 475 -5.38 4.03 15.43
N VAL A 476 -5.79 4.96 16.28
CA VAL A 476 -6.77 6.00 15.95
C VAL A 476 -6.12 7.35 16.16
N ASP A 477 -6.19 8.20 15.13
CA ASP A 477 -5.66 9.55 15.14
C ASP A 477 -6.86 10.50 15.39
N PHE A 478 -6.76 11.30 16.45
CA PHE A 478 -7.80 12.22 16.91
C PHE A 478 -7.42 13.66 16.62
N ASP A 479 -8.32 14.40 15.98
CA ASP A 479 -8.27 15.86 15.89
C ASP A 479 -9.15 16.48 16.97
N VAL A 480 -8.62 17.46 17.69
CA VAL A 480 -9.32 18.17 18.77
C VAL A 480 -9.88 19.47 18.24
N LEU A 481 -11.20 19.58 18.27
CA LEU A 481 -11.94 20.66 17.60
C LEU A 481 -12.82 21.42 18.59
N PRO A 482 -12.44 22.64 18.99
CA PRO A 482 -13.35 23.50 19.76
C PRO A 482 -14.53 23.94 18.91
N ALA A 483 -15.74 23.84 19.46
CA ALA A 483 -16.96 24.22 18.77
C ALA A 483 -17.91 25.03 19.65
N PHE A 484 -18.61 25.99 19.05
CA PHE A 484 -19.77 26.63 19.64
C PHE A 484 -20.92 25.62 19.75
N ASN A 485 -21.58 25.58 20.90
CA ASN A 485 -22.69 24.67 21.17
C ASN A 485 -24.01 25.17 20.56
N ALA A 486 -24.05 25.27 19.23
CA ALA A 486 -25.19 25.81 18.49
C ALA A 486 -26.49 25.00 18.69
N LEU A 487 -26.37 23.71 19.02
CA LEU A 487 -27.51 22.81 19.21
C LEU A 487 -28.07 22.85 20.65
N GLY A 488 -27.33 23.43 21.61
CA GLY A 488 -27.71 23.42 23.02
C GLY A 488 -27.90 22.00 23.57
N GLN A 489 -29.00 21.79 24.29
CA GLN A 489 -29.44 20.47 24.77
C GLN A 489 -30.36 19.84 23.72
N LEU A 490 -29.79 18.98 22.87
CA LEU A 490 -30.54 18.27 21.84
C LEU A 490 -31.10 16.98 22.42
N ASN A 491 -32.41 16.77 22.30
CA ASN A 491 -33.01 15.48 22.60
C ASN A 491 -32.82 14.53 21.42
N PHE A 492 -32.60 13.26 21.72
CA PHE A 492 -32.39 12.24 20.71
C PHE A 492 -33.58 12.15 19.74
N GLY A 493 -33.32 12.28 18.43
CA GLY A 493 -34.35 12.25 17.38
C GLY A 493 -35.11 13.57 17.18
N SER A 494 -34.82 14.62 17.95
CA SER A 494 -35.40 15.95 17.73
C SER A 494 -34.67 16.72 16.62
N THR A 495 -35.45 17.42 15.78
CA THR A 495 -34.90 18.36 14.80
C THR A 495 -34.40 19.62 15.51
N PRO A 496 -33.20 20.13 15.17
CA PRO A 496 -32.73 21.41 15.69
C PRO A 496 -33.70 22.55 15.35
N SER A 497 -33.69 23.59 16.17
CA SER A 497 -34.44 24.82 15.88
C SER A 497 -33.98 25.43 14.55
N PRO A 498 -34.89 25.82 13.64
CA PRO A 498 -34.52 26.46 12.38
C PRO A 498 -33.68 27.73 12.55
N LYS A 499 -33.83 28.42 13.69
CA LYS A 499 -33.03 29.61 14.05
C LYS A 499 -31.52 29.33 14.00
N VAL A 500 -31.10 28.13 14.40
CA VAL A 500 -29.68 27.73 14.37
C VAL A 500 -29.13 27.77 12.95
N TYR A 501 -29.92 27.29 11.97
CA TYR A 501 -29.54 27.31 10.57
C TYR A 501 -29.68 28.69 9.95
N ALA A 502 -30.71 29.46 10.31
CA ALA A 502 -30.90 30.82 9.84
C ALA A 502 -29.72 31.73 10.24
N GLU A 503 -29.30 31.70 11.51
CA GLU A 503 -28.14 32.45 12.00
C GLU A 503 -26.85 32.06 11.26
N LEU A 504 -26.65 30.77 11.00
CA LEU A 504 -25.51 30.28 10.21
C LEU A 504 -25.56 30.79 8.76
N ILE A 505 -26.73 30.75 8.13
CA ILE A 505 -26.94 31.20 6.74
C ILE A 505 -26.72 32.71 6.63
N ASP A 506 -27.20 33.49 7.59
CA ASP A 506 -27.02 34.94 7.61
C ASP A 506 -25.55 35.32 7.82
N LEU A 507 -24.84 34.58 8.69
CA LEU A 507 -23.38 34.71 8.80
C LEU A 507 -22.68 34.38 7.49
N TYR A 508 -23.09 33.30 6.80
CA TYR A 508 -22.51 32.90 5.53
C TYR A 508 -22.76 33.93 4.41
N LYS A 509 -23.91 34.62 4.42
CA LYS A 509 -24.20 35.70 3.47
C LYS A 509 -23.46 37.00 3.79
N SER A 510 -23.20 37.28 5.07
CA SER A 510 -22.63 38.55 5.53
C SER A 510 -21.11 38.52 5.74
N SER A 511 -20.46 37.37 5.58
CA SER A 511 -19.02 37.20 5.78
C SER A 511 -18.38 36.37 4.66
N ASP A 512 -17.07 36.53 4.45
CA ASP A 512 -16.26 35.68 3.58
C ASP A 512 -15.98 34.29 4.21
N ALA A 513 -16.92 33.75 5.00
CA ALA A 513 -16.75 32.45 5.63
C ALA A 513 -16.85 31.34 4.57
N GLU A 514 -15.82 30.49 4.51
CA GLU A 514 -15.85 29.32 3.64
C GLU A 514 -16.93 28.32 4.07
N GLY A 515 -17.58 27.69 3.08
CA GLY A 515 -18.59 26.68 3.33
C GLY A 515 -17.99 25.51 4.14
N GLY A 516 -18.60 25.22 5.29
CA GLY A 516 -18.16 24.13 6.18
C GLY A 516 -17.30 24.55 7.37
N GLU A 517 -16.90 25.83 7.50
CA GLU A 517 -16.08 26.33 8.64
C GLU A 517 -16.65 25.97 10.02
N PHE A 518 -17.98 25.89 10.15
CA PHE A 518 -18.69 25.60 11.40
C PHE A 518 -19.30 24.19 11.45
N SER A 519 -18.85 23.26 10.59
CA SER A 519 -19.38 21.90 10.55
C SER A 519 -19.26 21.16 11.89
N THR A 520 -18.25 21.50 12.69
CA THR A 520 -17.98 20.92 14.01
C THR A 520 -19.07 21.20 15.05
N CYS A 521 -19.82 22.31 14.90
CA CYS A 521 -21.00 22.59 15.72
C CYS A 521 -22.10 21.54 15.56
N PHE A 522 -22.12 20.85 14.42
CA PHE A 522 -23.17 19.91 14.03
C PHE A 522 -22.70 18.44 14.05
N THR A 523 -21.53 18.16 14.64
CA THR A 523 -20.95 16.80 14.69
C THR A 523 -21.91 15.77 15.28
N GLU A 524 -22.70 16.14 16.30
CA GLU A 524 -23.68 15.24 16.92
C GLU A 524 -24.73 14.76 15.91
N LEU A 525 -25.26 15.67 15.09
CA LEU A 525 -26.21 15.33 14.02
C LEU A 525 -25.57 14.46 12.94
N GLN A 526 -24.33 14.76 12.55
CA GLN A 526 -23.59 13.98 11.56
C GLN A 526 -23.32 12.56 12.04
N CYS A 527 -22.98 12.39 13.32
CA CYS A 527 -22.79 11.09 13.95
C CYS A 527 -24.11 10.32 14.01
N ASN A 528 -25.17 10.95 14.53
CA ASN A 528 -26.49 10.33 14.65
C ASN A 528 -27.05 9.87 13.30
N PHE A 529 -26.86 10.66 12.23
CA PHE A 529 -27.30 10.30 10.89
C PHE A 529 -26.73 8.97 10.38
N VAL A 530 -25.50 8.63 10.79
CA VAL A 530 -24.82 7.38 10.39
C VAL A 530 -24.97 6.27 11.43
N ALA A 531 -25.06 6.62 12.72
CA ALA A 531 -25.05 5.67 13.83
C ALA A 531 -26.17 4.61 13.73
N PHE A 532 -27.38 5.03 13.35
CA PHE A 532 -28.57 4.16 13.22
C PHE A 532 -28.60 3.32 11.95
N ARG A 533 -27.61 3.46 11.08
CA ARG A 533 -27.58 2.68 9.84
C ARG A 533 -27.15 1.23 10.13
N PRO A 534 -27.67 0.25 9.35
CA PRO A 534 -27.33 -1.15 9.53
C PRO A 534 -25.81 -1.39 9.54
N ILE A 535 -25.36 -2.41 10.27
CA ILE A 535 -23.93 -2.76 10.37
C ILE A 535 -23.35 -3.00 8.97
N LYS A 536 -24.09 -3.69 8.10
CA LYS A 536 -23.66 -3.99 6.73
C LYS A 536 -23.47 -2.72 5.89
N LEU A 537 -24.31 -1.69 6.07
CA LEU A 537 -24.10 -0.40 5.40
C LEU A 537 -22.84 0.30 5.93
N LYS A 538 -22.59 0.24 7.24
CA LYS A 538 -21.36 0.78 7.84
C LYS A 538 -20.11 0.06 7.32
N ASP A 539 -20.21 -1.23 7.05
CA ASP A 539 -19.15 -2.03 6.42
C ASP A 539 -18.92 -1.65 4.95
N LEU A 540 -19.98 -1.39 4.18
CA LEU A 540 -19.84 -0.81 2.85
C LEU A 540 -19.17 0.58 2.89
N ILE A 541 -19.53 1.43 3.85
CA ILE A 541 -18.89 2.73 4.05
C ILE A 541 -17.38 2.56 4.33
N ARG A 542 -16.99 1.57 5.16
CA ARG A 542 -15.56 1.25 5.38
C ARG A 542 -14.86 0.88 4.07
N LEU A 543 -15.50 0.05 3.24
CA LEU A 543 -14.96 -0.35 1.95
C LEU A 543 -14.73 0.85 1.02
N VAL A 544 -15.73 1.73 0.90
CA VAL A 544 -15.66 2.97 0.10
C VAL A 544 -14.57 3.90 0.63
N LYS A 545 -14.44 4.04 1.95
CA LYS A 545 -13.38 4.84 2.58
C LYS A 545 -11.99 4.27 2.31
N HIS A 546 -11.84 2.94 2.38
CA HIS A 546 -10.58 2.29 2.06
C HIS A 546 -10.21 2.52 0.58
N TRP A 547 -11.15 2.32 -0.34
CA TRP A 547 -10.97 2.64 -1.76
C TRP A 547 -10.58 4.10 -1.97
N TYR A 548 -11.27 5.04 -1.32
CA TYR A 548 -10.97 6.47 -1.40
C TYR A 548 -9.54 6.79 -0.94
N LYS A 549 -9.06 6.19 0.16
CA LYS A 549 -7.66 6.32 0.61
C LYS A 549 -6.67 5.81 -0.45
N GLN A 550 -6.97 4.72 -1.15
CA GLN A 550 -6.14 4.22 -2.25
C GLN A 550 -6.11 5.22 -3.42
N CYS A 551 -7.24 5.85 -3.73
CA CYS A 551 -7.31 6.92 -4.72
C CYS A 551 -6.52 8.16 -4.30
N GLU A 552 -6.60 8.60 -3.05
CA GLU A 552 -5.81 9.72 -2.51
C GLU A 552 -4.31 9.49 -2.75
N ARG A 553 -3.79 8.29 -2.43
CA ARG A 553 -2.37 7.95 -2.65
C ARG A 553 -1.96 8.11 -4.13
N LYS A 554 -2.83 7.73 -5.07
CA LYS A 554 -2.56 7.80 -6.52
C LYS A 554 -2.78 9.18 -7.14
N LEU A 555 -3.71 9.97 -6.58
CA LEU A 555 -4.21 11.20 -7.18
C LEU A 555 -3.74 12.48 -6.47
N LYS A 556 -2.98 12.38 -5.37
CA LYS A 556 -2.44 13.52 -4.60
C LYS A 556 -1.76 14.62 -5.43
N GLN A 557 -1.23 14.29 -6.61
CA GLN A 557 -0.58 15.27 -7.51
C GLN A 557 -1.52 15.86 -8.59
N LYS A 558 -2.76 15.35 -8.73
CA LYS A 558 -3.69 15.66 -9.84
C LYS A 558 -4.86 16.58 -9.47
N GLY A 559 -4.95 17.02 -8.21
CA GLY A 559 -5.98 17.96 -7.75
C GLY A 559 -6.61 17.57 -6.40
N SER A 560 -7.61 18.35 -5.98
CA SER A 560 -8.36 18.11 -4.74
C SER A 560 -9.45 17.06 -4.93
N LEU A 561 -9.51 16.10 -4.03
CA LEU A 561 -10.59 15.10 -3.97
C LEU A 561 -11.77 15.61 -3.14
N PRO A 562 -13.00 15.09 -3.37
CA PRO A 562 -14.16 15.48 -2.57
C PRO A 562 -13.98 15.09 -1.10
N PRO A 563 -14.62 15.80 -0.15
CA PRO A 563 -14.54 15.44 1.27
C PRO A 563 -14.97 13.99 1.51
N LYS A 564 -14.25 13.27 2.38
CA LYS A 564 -14.55 11.87 2.76
C LYS A 564 -16.03 11.67 3.13
N TYR A 565 -16.61 12.62 3.86
CA TYR A 565 -18.00 12.57 4.29
C TYR A 565 -18.99 12.57 3.11
N ALA A 566 -18.68 13.21 1.99
CA ALA A 566 -19.53 13.20 0.80
C ALA A 566 -19.69 11.79 0.24
N LEU A 567 -18.64 10.97 0.26
CA LEU A 567 -18.73 9.56 -0.16
C LEU A 567 -19.45 8.68 0.86
N GLU A 568 -19.33 8.96 2.16
CA GLU A 568 -20.15 8.29 3.18
C GLU A 568 -21.65 8.54 2.91
N LEU A 569 -22.03 9.80 2.63
CA LEU A 569 -23.39 10.18 2.29
C LEU A 569 -23.85 9.56 0.96
N LEU A 570 -23.01 9.58 -0.08
CA LEU A 570 -23.33 8.94 -1.36
C LEU A 570 -23.57 7.43 -1.21
N THR A 571 -22.82 6.78 -0.31
CA THR A 571 -23.01 5.36 0.00
C THR A 571 -24.37 5.12 0.68
N ILE A 572 -24.75 5.98 1.62
CA ILE A 572 -26.07 5.92 2.26
C ILE A 572 -27.17 6.14 1.24
N TYR A 573 -27.04 7.14 0.37
CA TYR A 573 -28.00 7.42 -0.70
C TYR A 573 -28.16 6.23 -1.66
N ALA A 574 -27.05 5.64 -2.10
CA ALA A 574 -27.07 4.48 -2.99
C ALA A 574 -27.83 3.28 -2.39
N TRP A 575 -27.68 3.08 -1.08
CA TRP A 575 -28.39 2.05 -0.35
C TRP A 575 -29.87 2.40 -0.15
N GLU A 576 -30.20 3.63 0.24
CA GLU A 576 -31.58 4.10 0.46
C GLU A 576 -32.42 4.08 -0.83
N GLN A 577 -31.84 4.48 -1.97
CA GLN A 577 -32.53 4.47 -3.27
C GLN A 577 -32.42 3.13 -4.01
N GLY A 578 -31.58 2.23 -3.52
CA GLY A 578 -31.36 0.91 -4.08
C GLY A 578 -32.17 -0.15 -3.33
N SER A 579 -31.47 -1.03 -2.62
CA SER A 579 -32.11 -2.17 -1.94
C SER A 579 -32.84 -1.80 -0.66
N GLY A 580 -32.35 -0.79 0.10
CA GLY A 580 -32.83 -0.46 1.45
C GLY A 580 -32.74 -1.60 2.47
N ALA A 581 -32.23 -2.78 2.09
CA ALA A 581 -32.26 -3.99 2.91
C ALA A 581 -31.10 -4.01 3.89
N GLU A 582 -31.28 -4.62 5.07
CA GLU A 582 -30.18 -4.74 6.05
C GLU A 582 -29.07 -5.72 5.59
N ASN A 583 -29.43 -6.73 4.81
CA ASN A 583 -28.53 -7.79 4.34
C ASN A 583 -28.37 -7.80 2.80
N PHE A 584 -27.99 -6.68 2.22
CA PHE A 584 -27.73 -6.53 0.78
C PHE A 584 -26.39 -7.16 0.34
N ASP A 585 -26.16 -7.36 -0.96
CA ASP A 585 -24.86 -7.81 -1.49
C ASP A 585 -23.84 -6.66 -1.51
N THR A 586 -22.72 -6.85 -0.80
CA THR A 586 -21.70 -5.80 -0.65
C THR A 586 -21.00 -5.47 -1.97
N ALA A 587 -20.85 -6.42 -2.89
CA ALA A 587 -20.20 -6.18 -4.18
C ALA A 587 -21.10 -5.34 -5.09
N GLU A 588 -22.40 -5.65 -5.13
CA GLU A 588 -23.41 -4.86 -5.82
C GLU A 588 -23.48 -3.44 -5.24
N GLY A 589 -23.60 -3.31 -3.91
CA GLY A 589 -23.63 -2.00 -3.25
C GLY A 589 -22.38 -1.16 -3.54
N PHE A 590 -21.20 -1.77 -3.49
CA PHE A 590 -19.94 -1.08 -3.80
C PHE A 590 -19.88 -0.65 -5.27
N ARG A 591 -20.28 -1.52 -6.19
CA ARG A 591 -20.35 -1.20 -7.62
C ARG A 591 -21.30 -0.03 -7.88
N THR A 592 -22.48 -0.02 -7.27
CA THR A 592 -23.47 1.06 -7.42
C THR A 592 -22.90 2.40 -6.99
N VAL A 593 -22.17 2.45 -5.86
CA VAL A 593 -21.49 3.68 -5.43
C VAL A 593 -20.46 4.14 -6.45
N LEU A 594 -19.64 3.23 -6.99
CA LEU A 594 -18.65 3.56 -8.03
C LEU A 594 -19.32 4.06 -9.32
N GLU A 595 -20.44 3.45 -9.73
CA GLU A 595 -21.21 3.90 -10.89
C GLU A 595 -21.77 5.31 -10.69
N LEU A 596 -22.30 5.64 -9.50
CA LEU A 596 -22.73 7.00 -9.17
C LEU A 596 -21.58 8.01 -9.22
N VAL A 597 -20.37 7.63 -8.76
CA VAL A 597 -19.18 8.48 -8.86
C VAL A 597 -18.80 8.75 -10.32
N THR A 598 -18.98 7.79 -11.24
CA THR A 598 -18.72 8.05 -12.68
C THR A 598 -19.72 9.03 -13.29
N LYS A 599 -20.92 9.16 -12.68
CA LYS A 599 -21.98 10.09 -13.08
C LYS A 599 -22.05 11.34 -12.19
N TYR A 600 -20.94 11.74 -11.57
CA TYR A 600 -20.91 12.80 -10.55
C TYR A 600 -21.58 14.13 -10.96
N GLN A 601 -21.57 14.48 -12.25
CA GLN A 601 -22.20 15.71 -12.77
C GLN A 601 -23.73 15.71 -12.62
N GLN A 602 -24.35 14.54 -12.48
CA GLN A 602 -25.79 14.36 -12.31
C GLN A 602 -26.21 14.27 -10.84
N LEU A 603 -25.25 14.29 -9.90
CA LEU A 603 -25.53 14.14 -8.48
C LEU A 603 -26.09 15.43 -7.88
N CYS A 604 -27.34 15.39 -7.46
CA CYS A 604 -27.96 16.35 -6.56
C CYS A 604 -28.64 15.57 -5.44
N VAL A 605 -27.96 15.45 -4.29
CA VAL A 605 -28.39 14.59 -3.19
C VAL A 605 -28.48 15.42 -1.92
N PHE A 606 -29.62 15.36 -1.24
CA PHE A 606 -29.86 16.01 0.03
C PHE A 606 -30.91 15.25 0.84
N TRP A 607 -30.96 15.54 2.13
CA TRP A 607 -31.95 14.98 3.06
C TRP A 607 -32.59 16.12 3.83
N THR A 608 -33.85 15.93 4.24
CA THR A 608 -34.58 16.89 5.07
C THR A 608 -34.73 16.42 6.51
N VAL A 609 -33.77 15.63 7.01
CA VAL A 609 -33.84 15.00 8.34
C VAL A 609 -33.52 15.99 9.46
N ASN A 610 -32.50 16.83 9.28
CA ASN A 610 -32.06 17.78 10.30
C ASN A 610 -32.48 19.23 10.00
N TYR A 611 -33.01 19.49 8.81
CA TYR A 611 -33.50 20.77 8.33
C TYR A 611 -34.57 20.50 7.27
N ASN A 612 -35.48 21.44 7.04
CA ASN A 612 -36.57 21.28 6.06
C ASN A 612 -36.87 22.60 5.34
N PHE A 613 -37.93 22.63 4.53
CA PHE A 613 -38.35 23.81 3.76
C PHE A 613 -39.42 24.67 4.46
N GLU A 614 -39.70 24.43 5.74
CA GLU A 614 -40.74 25.16 6.48
C GLU A 614 -40.29 26.57 6.83
N ASP A 615 -39.04 26.73 7.30
CA ASP A 615 -38.44 28.03 7.57
C ASP A 615 -38.05 28.73 6.26
N GLU A 616 -38.41 30.01 6.13
CA GLU A 616 -38.23 30.76 4.90
C GLU A 616 -36.74 30.98 4.55
N THR A 617 -35.91 31.32 5.54
CA THR A 617 -34.48 31.57 5.34
C THR A 617 -33.78 30.29 4.89
N VAL A 618 -34.08 29.16 5.55
CA VAL A 618 -33.54 27.85 5.20
C VAL A 618 -34.03 27.39 3.82
N ARG A 619 -35.33 27.49 3.54
CA ARG A 619 -35.93 27.13 2.24
C ARG A 619 -35.27 27.88 1.09
N ASN A 620 -35.17 29.21 1.19
CA ASN A 620 -34.60 30.05 0.13
C ASN A 620 -33.13 29.69 -0.12
N PHE A 621 -32.38 29.40 0.95
CA PHE A 621 -31.00 28.94 0.83
C PHE A 621 -30.89 27.57 0.15
N LEU A 622 -31.69 26.59 0.56
CA LEU A 622 -31.68 25.24 -0.04
C LEU A 622 -32.04 25.27 -1.52
N LEU A 623 -33.09 25.99 -1.91
CA LEU A 623 -33.47 26.14 -3.32
C LEU A 623 -32.33 26.76 -4.15
N THR A 624 -31.65 27.76 -3.59
CA THR A 624 -30.47 28.37 -4.23
C THR A 624 -29.35 27.33 -4.42
N GLN A 625 -29.07 26.47 -3.44
CA GLN A 625 -28.06 25.43 -3.56
C GLN A 625 -28.43 24.38 -4.63
N ILE A 626 -29.70 23.96 -4.67
CA ILE A 626 -30.21 22.96 -5.62
C ILE A 626 -30.17 23.50 -7.07
N GLN A 627 -30.43 24.80 -7.28
CA GLN A 627 -30.40 25.39 -8.61
C GLN A 627 -28.98 25.63 -9.16
N ARG A 628 -27.97 25.75 -8.30
CA ARG A 628 -26.56 25.92 -8.73
C ARG A 628 -26.03 24.76 -9.56
N THR A 629 -26.59 23.55 -9.40
CA THR A 629 -26.20 22.37 -10.18
C THR A 629 -26.70 22.39 -11.62
N SER A 630 -27.83 23.05 -11.91
CA SER A 630 -28.39 23.12 -13.27
C SER A 630 -27.60 24.07 -14.20
N ALA A 631 -27.06 25.18 -13.67
CA ALA A 631 -26.38 26.20 -14.47
C ALA A 631 -24.93 25.87 -14.87
N ARG A 632 -24.23 24.99 -14.11
CA ARG A 632 -22.85 24.60 -14.44
C ARG A 632 -22.75 23.50 -15.51
N GLY A 633 -23.82 22.75 -15.75
CA GLY A 633 -23.86 21.70 -16.79
C GLY A 633 -23.85 22.24 -18.23
N GLU A 634 -24.43 23.42 -18.48
CA GLU A 634 -24.57 23.98 -19.84
C GLU A 634 -23.34 24.76 -20.34
N SER A 635 -22.47 25.19 -19.43
CA SER A 635 -21.28 26.00 -19.79
C SER A 635 -20.09 25.16 -20.28
N HIS A 636 -20.07 23.85 -20.02
CA HIS A 636 -19.02 22.94 -20.51
C HIS A 636 -19.35 22.27 -21.86
N THR A 637 -20.62 22.27 -22.29
CA THR A 637 -21.01 21.74 -23.61
C THR A 637 -20.82 22.74 -24.76
N ARG A 638 -20.54 24.02 -24.47
CA ARG A 638 -20.25 25.06 -25.49
C ARG A 638 -18.75 25.29 -25.74
N ARG A 639 -17.85 24.54 -25.10
CA ARG A 639 -16.42 24.55 -25.39
C ARG A 639 -15.92 23.11 -25.58
N ARG A 640 -16.27 22.51 -26.70
CA ARG A 640 -15.47 21.48 -27.36
C ARG A 640 -15.39 21.79 -28.84
#